data_AF-A0A661QVU0-F1
#
_entry.id   AF-A0A661QVU0-F1
#
_cell.length_a   1.000
_cell.length_b   1.000
_cell.length_c   1.000
_cell.angle_alpha   90.00
_cell.angle_beta   90.00
_cell.angle_gamma   90.00
#
_symmetry.space_group_name_H-M   'P 1'
#
loop_
_entity.id
_entity.type
_entity.pdbx_description
1 polymer ?
#
loop_
_entity_poly.entity_id
_entity_poly.type
_entity_poly.pdbx_seq_one_letter_code
_entity_poly.pdbx_strand_id
1 'polypeptide(L)'
;MRIFKREKGRTEELSSEIDELKENVIKSKMSEQVEKVAFKEIERLTKTSPSSAEYTIGINYIDYLVSLPWNKMTDDNLDIKRAEFILNQEHYGLAQIKDRILEHLAVRILKMSRRHKILVVDDEKITRRNLEHVFKKDGYQVNTATGGVEALGFLEQNAFDVIVTDLKMGKVDGMAVLEKAKSINPATEVIIITGYATVSTAIEAMKKGSYHYLTKPLKLHEIRSTIQKALFKKMVRLEPKGPVLCFAGPPGTGKTSLGMSIARSLERKFVRMSLAGMKDESEIRGHRKSYVGALPGRIIQEIRRAETKNPLIMLDEIDKIGRDFKGDPAAALLEVLDPEQNTHFVDHYLDVPFDLSRVMFIATANALDLIPGPLLDRLEVITLLGYTEEEKEKIASNYLIPKEIEEAGLSDNPPVFTSEAIHKIIREYTREAGLRNLKREISSVCRKIAREVLSDKNENPPKIITPEMVESLLGPIKFYFEVSEAKERIGVATGLAWTEAGGQIIFIEAAKMKGKGNLILTGSLGDVMKESAQAAMSYIRSNAGSLNISDRMFEDYDIHIHVPAGAIPKDGPSAGLTIAVALISLITDRPCKRNVALTGELTLTGRILPVGGVKEKVLAAHRAGVKSVVFPAKNEADIKDIPEDIKKDLDIIKINELKEVVDLVLN
;
A
#
# COMPACT_ATOMS: atom_id res chain seq x y z
N MET A 1 -31.83 55.61 23.23
CA MET A 1 -30.54 55.37 23.93
C MET A 1 -30.16 53.88 24.11
N ARG A 2 -31.10 52.94 24.37
CA ARG A 2 -30.76 51.50 24.51
C ARG A 2 -30.37 50.79 23.19
N ILE A 3 -30.88 51.23 22.05
CA ILE A 3 -30.58 50.64 20.72
C ILE A 3 -29.15 50.99 20.27
N PHE A 4 -28.76 52.27 20.35
CA PHE A 4 -27.40 52.73 20.04
C PHE A 4 -26.31 52.11 20.94
N LYS A 5 -26.59 51.80 22.21
CA LYS A 5 -25.64 51.08 23.08
C LYS A 5 -25.45 49.62 22.66
N ARG A 6 -26.49 48.97 22.14
CA ARG A 6 -26.45 47.58 21.62
C ARG A 6 -25.69 47.50 20.30
N GLU A 7 -25.87 48.49 19.41
CA GLU A 7 -25.11 48.58 18.15
C GLU A 7 -23.62 48.85 18.39
N LYS A 8 -23.28 49.75 19.34
CA LYS A 8 -21.88 50.07 19.66
C LYS A 8 -21.12 48.87 20.24
N GLY A 9 -21.74 48.12 21.17
CA GLY A 9 -21.14 46.90 21.74
C GLY A 9 -20.97 45.79 20.70
N ARG A 10 -21.94 45.62 19.78
CA ARG A 10 -21.85 44.63 18.69
C ARG A 10 -20.75 44.99 17.68
N THR A 11 -20.47 46.28 17.49
CA THR A 11 -19.40 46.76 16.60
C THR A 11 -18.00 46.54 17.22
N GLU A 12 -17.88 46.70 18.54
CA GLU A 12 -16.63 46.41 19.29
C GLU A 12 -16.32 44.89 19.32
N GLU A 13 -17.32 44.05 19.52
CA GLU A 13 -17.18 42.57 19.44
C GLU A 13 -16.72 42.09 18.05
N LEU A 14 -17.32 42.64 16.98
CA LEU A 14 -16.93 42.31 15.60
C LEU A 14 -15.50 42.74 15.27
N SER A 15 -15.07 43.91 15.77
CA SER A 15 -13.68 44.36 15.61
C SER A 15 -12.70 43.42 16.29
N SER A 16 -13.03 42.95 17.50
CA SER A 16 -12.20 42.01 18.26
C SER A 16 -12.06 40.65 17.56
N GLU A 17 -13.15 40.12 17.01
CA GLU A 17 -13.17 38.84 16.28
C GLU A 17 -12.30 38.91 15.00
N ILE A 18 -12.42 40.00 14.25
CA ILE A 18 -11.60 40.23 13.05
C ILE A 18 -10.10 40.36 13.39
N ASP A 19 -9.76 41.04 14.47
CA ASP A 19 -8.36 41.22 14.87
C ASP A 19 -7.75 39.91 15.39
N GLU A 20 -8.52 39.07 16.07
CA GLU A 20 -8.10 37.71 16.45
C GLU A 20 -7.81 36.84 15.21
N LEU A 21 -8.67 36.90 14.18
CA LEU A 21 -8.43 36.19 12.92
C LEU A 21 -7.14 36.62 12.23
N LYS A 22 -6.85 37.94 12.20
CA LYS A 22 -5.57 38.45 11.65
C LYS A 22 -4.37 37.93 12.43
N GLU A 23 -4.45 37.94 13.75
CA GLU A 23 -3.36 37.43 14.60
C GLU A 23 -3.10 35.94 14.35
N ASN A 24 -4.18 35.15 14.20
CA ASN A 24 -4.12 33.73 13.90
C ASN A 24 -3.52 33.44 12.52
N VAL A 25 -3.84 34.24 11.50
CA VAL A 25 -3.22 34.16 10.17
C VAL A 25 -1.70 34.34 10.28
N ILE A 26 -1.23 35.36 11.00
CA ILE A 26 0.20 35.62 11.20
C ILE A 26 0.87 34.47 11.97
N LYS A 27 0.23 33.97 13.04
CA LYS A 27 0.74 32.86 13.86
C LYS A 27 0.92 31.56 13.08
N SER A 28 0.06 31.29 12.11
CA SER A 28 0.14 30.06 11.28
C SER A 28 1.34 30.02 10.32
N LYS A 29 1.99 31.18 10.08
CA LYS A 29 3.19 31.32 9.24
C LYS A 29 3.01 30.77 7.81
N MET A 30 1.80 30.83 7.26
CA MET A 30 1.52 30.39 5.89
C MET A 30 2.41 31.09 4.85
N SER A 31 2.45 30.59 3.61
CA SER A 31 3.24 31.22 2.55
C SER A 31 2.70 32.61 2.22
N GLU A 32 3.55 33.52 1.72
CA GLU A 32 3.17 34.91 1.39
C GLU A 32 1.95 34.97 0.43
N GLN A 33 1.85 34.00 -0.50
CA GLN A 33 0.73 33.91 -1.42
C GLN A 33 -0.58 33.58 -0.70
N VAL A 34 -0.55 32.61 0.23
CA VAL A 34 -1.72 32.18 1.00
C VAL A 34 -2.13 33.26 2.01
N GLU A 35 -1.15 33.91 2.64
CA GLU A 35 -1.37 35.00 3.59
C GLU A 35 -2.11 36.17 2.94
N LYS A 36 -1.73 36.54 1.71
CA LYS A 36 -2.45 37.55 0.92
C LYS A 36 -3.90 37.16 0.63
N VAL A 37 -4.17 35.89 0.35
CA VAL A 37 -5.53 35.39 0.12
C VAL A 37 -6.36 35.45 1.41
N ALA A 38 -5.78 35.04 2.53
CA ALA A 38 -6.43 35.11 3.85
C ALA A 38 -6.77 36.55 4.24
N PHE A 39 -5.82 37.49 4.11
CA PHE A 39 -6.09 38.91 4.41
C PHE A 39 -7.13 39.53 3.48
N LYS A 40 -7.12 39.19 2.19
CA LYS A 40 -8.13 39.67 1.24
C LYS A 40 -9.54 39.16 1.60
N GLU A 41 -9.65 37.95 2.12
CA GLU A 41 -10.94 37.42 2.59
C GLU A 41 -11.37 38.07 3.91
N ILE A 42 -10.46 38.35 4.84
CA ILE A 42 -10.74 39.12 6.06
C ILE A 42 -11.23 40.54 5.69
N GLU A 43 -10.62 41.20 4.71
CA GLU A 43 -11.10 42.51 4.21
C GLU A 43 -12.50 42.46 3.59
N ARG A 44 -12.92 41.31 3.07
CA ARG A 44 -14.30 41.11 2.60
C ARG A 44 -15.23 40.92 3.79
N LEU A 45 -14.84 40.10 4.77
CA LEU A 45 -15.60 39.87 6.00
C LEU A 45 -15.93 41.17 6.74
N THR A 46 -15.01 42.14 6.78
CA THR A 46 -15.27 43.45 7.44
C THR A 46 -16.39 44.27 6.78
N LYS A 47 -16.68 44.01 5.50
CA LYS A 47 -17.72 44.70 4.72
C LYS A 47 -19.02 43.88 4.65
N THR A 48 -18.99 42.62 5.05
CA THR A 48 -20.11 41.69 4.97
C THR A 48 -20.92 41.72 6.27
N SER A 49 -22.26 41.67 6.16
CA SER A 49 -23.11 41.61 7.35
C SER A 49 -22.92 40.28 8.12
N PRO A 50 -22.73 40.31 9.45
CA PRO A 50 -22.55 39.10 10.27
C PRO A 50 -23.75 38.14 10.27
N SER A 51 -24.94 38.62 9.88
CA SER A 51 -26.13 37.79 9.76
C SER A 51 -26.24 37.04 8.42
N SER A 52 -25.30 37.26 7.49
CA SER A 52 -25.31 36.64 6.16
C SER A 52 -24.63 35.27 6.16
N ALA A 53 -25.07 34.37 5.27
CA ALA A 53 -24.42 33.09 5.06
C ALA A 53 -22.96 33.25 4.55
N GLU A 54 -22.69 34.31 3.77
CA GLU A 54 -21.35 34.62 3.27
C GLU A 54 -20.35 34.92 4.39
N TYR A 55 -20.79 35.59 5.47
CA TYR A 55 -19.94 35.84 6.64
C TYR A 55 -19.52 34.54 7.32
N THR A 56 -20.48 33.63 7.56
CA THR A 56 -20.19 32.31 8.15
C THR A 56 -19.28 31.47 7.26
N ILE A 57 -19.49 31.48 5.93
CA ILE A 57 -18.62 30.77 4.98
C ILE A 57 -17.20 31.33 5.03
N GLY A 58 -17.04 32.66 5.07
CA GLY A 58 -15.72 33.29 5.14
C GLY A 58 -14.99 33.02 6.45
N ILE A 59 -15.68 33.04 7.60
CA ILE A 59 -15.08 32.63 8.89
C ILE A 59 -14.61 31.18 8.83
N ASN A 60 -15.47 30.27 8.39
CA ASN A 60 -15.12 28.85 8.28
C ASN A 60 -13.92 28.62 7.36
N TYR A 61 -13.83 29.38 6.27
CA TYR A 61 -12.69 29.32 5.35
C TYR A 61 -11.39 29.78 6.01
N ILE A 62 -11.40 30.91 6.73
CA ILE A 62 -10.21 31.40 7.45
C ILE A 62 -9.81 30.43 8.56
N ASP A 63 -10.76 29.93 9.36
CA ASP A 63 -10.49 28.91 10.38
C ASP A 63 -9.82 27.67 9.76
N TYR A 64 -10.33 27.22 8.62
CA TYR A 64 -9.74 26.09 7.90
C TYR A 64 -8.30 26.39 7.49
N LEU A 65 -8.04 27.55 6.86
CA LEU A 65 -6.68 27.94 6.45
C LEU A 65 -5.73 28.03 7.64
N VAL A 66 -6.14 28.63 8.75
CA VAL A 66 -5.30 28.79 9.95
C VAL A 66 -4.98 27.43 10.59
N SER A 67 -5.95 26.51 10.59
CA SER A 67 -5.79 25.20 11.22
C SER A 67 -4.92 24.21 10.44
N LEU A 68 -4.56 24.52 9.18
CA LEU A 68 -3.71 23.66 8.37
C LEU A 68 -2.23 23.75 8.82
N PRO A 69 -1.51 22.61 8.85
CA PRO A 69 -0.12 22.57 9.27
C PRO A 69 0.84 23.05 8.15
N TRP A 70 0.85 24.35 7.85
CA TRP A 70 1.69 24.90 6.75
C TRP A 70 3.20 24.66 6.92
N ASN A 71 3.69 24.75 8.16
CA ASN A 71 5.11 24.53 8.51
C ASN A 71 5.33 23.57 9.70
N LYS A 72 4.27 22.94 10.20
CA LYS A 72 4.36 21.98 11.32
C LYS A 72 4.64 20.60 10.75
N MET A 73 5.73 19.97 11.18
CA MET A 73 6.18 18.65 10.74
C MET A 73 6.58 17.79 11.94
N THR A 74 6.46 16.48 11.82
CA THR A 74 7.11 15.53 12.74
C THR A 74 8.57 15.35 12.36
N ASP A 75 9.44 15.16 13.34
CA ASP A 75 10.84 14.80 13.08
C ASP A 75 10.90 13.34 12.62
N ASP A 76 11.48 13.12 11.43
CA ASP A 76 11.61 11.77 10.90
C ASP A 76 12.78 11.03 11.57
N ASN A 77 12.54 9.78 11.98
CA ASN A 77 13.60 8.88 12.40
C ASN A 77 14.18 8.13 11.19
N LEU A 78 15.44 8.43 10.85
CA LEU A 78 16.11 7.91 9.67
C LEU A 78 17.01 6.68 9.96
N ASP A 79 16.80 5.98 11.08
CA ASP A 79 17.54 4.77 11.41
C ASP A 79 16.89 3.50 10.82
N ILE A 80 17.54 2.94 9.80
CA ILE A 80 17.08 1.71 9.14
C ILE A 80 17.09 0.50 10.09
N LYS A 81 18.02 0.43 11.05
CA LYS A 81 18.09 -0.70 12.00
C LYS A 81 16.92 -0.67 12.96
N ARG A 82 16.50 0.53 13.38
CA ARG A 82 15.27 0.71 14.16
C ARG A 82 14.05 0.29 13.35
N ALA A 83 13.98 0.63 12.07
CA ALA A 83 12.88 0.21 11.22
C ALA A 83 12.80 -1.32 11.08
N GLU A 84 13.92 -1.98 10.86
CA GLU A 84 14.01 -3.44 10.82
C GLU A 84 13.56 -4.06 12.16
N PHE A 85 14.03 -3.52 13.28
CA PHE A 85 13.65 -3.97 14.62
C PHE A 85 12.14 -3.87 14.85
N ILE A 86 11.52 -2.73 14.55
CA ILE A 86 10.07 -2.51 14.73
C ILE A 86 9.27 -3.46 13.83
N LEU A 87 9.65 -3.60 12.56
CA LEU A 87 8.97 -4.52 11.63
C LEU A 87 9.06 -5.97 12.10
N ASN A 88 10.20 -6.40 12.64
CA ASN A 88 10.38 -7.75 13.18
C ASN A 88 9.67 -7.98 14.50
N GLN A 89 9.58 -6.94 15.35
CA GLN A 89 8.85 -7.03 16.60
C GLN A 89 7.34 -7.16 16.36
N GLU A 90 6.78 -6.35 15.45
CA GLU A 90 5.32 -6.24 15.27
C GLU A 90 4.72 -7.26 14.29
N HIS A 91 5.55 -7.94 13.49
CA HIS A 91 5.08 -8.91 12.49
C HIS A 91 5.91 -10.19 12.53
N TYR A 92 5.23 -11.34 12.62
CA TYR A 92 5.88 -12.63 12.45
C TYR A 92 6.07 -12.97 10.96
N GLY A 93 7.18 -13.62 10.62
CA GLY A 93 7.48 -14.04 9.25
C GLY A 93 7.68 -12.86 8.30
N LEU A 94 7.16 -12.98 7.07
CA LEU A 94 7.17 -11.94 6.05
C LEU A 94 8.57 -11.40 5.67
N ALA A 95 9.63 -12.22 5.78
CA ALA A 95 11.02 -11.79 5.57
C ALA A 95 11.21 -11.03 4.25
N GLN A 96 10.81 -11.63 3.12
CA GLN A 96 10.92 -11.01 1.80
C GLN A 96 10.17 -9.67 1.68
N ILE A 97 9.04 -9.53 2.38
CA ILE A 97 8.23 -8.30 2.37
C ILE A 97 8.91 -7.22 3.20
N LYS A 98 9.43 -7.58 4.38
CA LYS A 98 10.18 -6.66 5.25
C LYS A 98 11.44 -6.17 4.56
N ASP A 99 12.17 -7.05 3.88
CA ASP A 99 13.37 -6.68 3.12
C ASP A 99 13.04 -5.64 2.04
N ARG A 100 11.98 -5.86 1.24
CA ARG A 100 11.54 -4.88 0.24
C ARG A 100 11.09 -3.55 0.85
N ILE A 101 10.42 -3.58 2.01
CA ILE A 101 10.07 -2.35 2.74
C ILE A 101 11.36 -1.61 3.15
N LEU A 102 12.34 -2.32 3.68
CA LEU A 102 13.63 -1.74 4.09
C LEU A 102 14.41 -1.19 2.89
N GLU A 103 14.40 -1.87 1.74
CA GLU A 103 15.00 -1.37 0.49
C GLU A 103 14.35 -0.04 0.07
N HIS A 104 13.02 0.00 0.05
CA HIS A 104 12.25 1.21 -0.28
C HIS A 104 12.57 2.36 0.70
N LEU A 105 12.60 2.07 2.00
CA LEU A 105 12.95 3.04 3.04
C LEU A 105 14.41 3.51 2.94
N ALA A 106 15.36 2.62 2.63
CA ALA A 106 16.78 2.93 2.53
C ALA A 106 17.05 3.96 1.42
N VAL A 107 16.44 3.79 0.25
CA VAL A 107 16.56 4.77 -0.85
C VAL A 107 16.07 6.16 -0.41
N ARG A 108 14.99 6.21 0.36
CA ARG A 108 14.41 7.46 0.87
C ARG A 108 15.29 8.09 1.96
N ILE A 109 15.73 7.29 2.93
CA ILE A 109 16.64 7.70 4.01
C ILE A 109 17.95 8.24 3.45
N LEU A 110 18.56 7.59 2.45
CA LEU A 110 19.79 8.06 1.81
C LEU A 110 19.62 9.42 1.14
N LYS A 111 18.46 9.66 0.50
CA LYS A 111 18.16 10.97 -0.09
C LYS A 111 17.96 12.05 0.98
N MET A 112 17.31 11.72 2.08
CA MET A 112 17.02 12.65 3.19
C MET A 112 18.25 12.95 4.06
N SER A 113 19.15 11.97 4.22
CA SER A 113 20.38 12.09 5.03
C SER A 113 21.56 12.70 4.28
N ARG A 114 21.42 13.00 2.97
CA ARG A 114 22.49 13.58 2.16
C ARG A 114 22.87 14.97 2.70
N ARG A 115 24.10 15.09 3.22
CA ARG A 115 24.66 16.41 3.56
C ARG A 115 24.81 17.26 2.30
N HIS A 116 24.21 18.44 2.32
CA HIS A 116 24.29 19.35 1.20
C HIS A 116 25.71 19.89 1.01
N LYS A 117 26.19 19.86 -0.23
CA LYS A 117 27.52 20.37 -0.62
C LYS A 117 27.40 21.84 -1.02
N ILE A 118 28.09 22.72 -0.31
CA ILE A 118 28.12 24.16 -0.60
C ILE A 118 29.52 24.54 -1.07
N LEU A 119 29.61 25.26 -2.18
CA LEU A 119 30.84 25.91 -2.63
C LEU A 119 30.79 27.39 -2.28
N VAL A 120 31.75 27.89 -1.52
CA VAL A 120 31.91 29.32 -1.23
C VAL A 120 33.08 29.87 -2.02
N VAL A 121 32.83 30.84 -2.88
CA VAL A 121 33.82 31.49 -3.73
C VAL A 121 33.92 32.96 -3.36
N ASP A 122 35.03 33.35 -2.75
CA ASP A 122 35.27 34.73 -2.32
C ASP A 122 36.78 34.97 -2.24
N ASP A 123 37.28 36.06 -2.82
CA ASP A 123 38.69 36.42 -2.81
C ASP A 123 39.13 36.94 -1.44
N GLU A 124 38.21 37.52 -0.68
CA GLU A 124 38.42 37.99 0.69
C GLU A 124 38.49 36.81 1.67
N LYS A 125 39.71 36.55 2.18
CA LYS A 125 40.00 35.44 3.11
C LYS A 125 39.14 35.45 4.37
N ILE A 126 38.81 36.62 4.90
CA ILE A 126 38.02 36.77 6.15
C ILE A 126 36.58 36.34 5.90
N THR A 127 35.94 36.90 4.86
CA THR A 127 34.57 36.57 4.46
C THR A 127 34.43 35.08 4.14
N ARG A 128 35.35 34.52 3.34
CA ARG A 128 35.36 33.09 3.01
C ARG A 128 35.44 32.18 4.23
N ARG A 129 36.35 32.44 5.18
CA ARG A 129 36.50 31.65 6.41
C ARG A 129 35.28 31.76 7.33
N ASN A 130 34.68 32.94 7.42
CA ASN A 130 33.48 33.15 8.23
C ASN A 130 32.30 32.34 7.67
N LEU A 131 32.06 32.41 6.35
CA LEU A 131 31.01 31.63 5.70
C LEU A 131 31.26 30.12 5.82
N GLU A 132 32.50 29.67 5.63
CA GLU A 132 32.88 28.27 5.82
C GLU A 132 32.56 27.76 7.23
N HIS A 133 32.94 28.52 8.25
CA HIS A 133 32.69 28.16 9.64
C HIS A 133 31.18 28.10 9.95
N VAL A 134 30.42 29.10 9.49
CA VAL A 134 28.97 29.17 9.70
C VAL A 134 28.27 27.97 9.05
N PHE A 135 28.58 27.68 7.79
CA PHE A 135 27.92 26.59 7.07
C PHE A 135 28.34 25.20 7.56
N LYS A 136 29.60 25.01 7.98
CA LYS A 136 30.02 23.76 8.64
C LYS A 136 29.31 23.55 9.97
N LYS A 137 29.14 24.61 10.76
CA LYS A 137 28.39 24.56 12.03
C LYS A 137 26.92 24.21 11.82
N ASP A 138 26.35 24.65 10.70
CA ASP A 138 24.98 24.33 10.28
C ASP A 138 24.86 22.91 9.66
N GLY A 139 25.95 22.14 9.61
CA GLY A 139 25.95 20.72 9.20
C GLY A 139 26.22 20.48 7.70
N TYR A 140 26.53 21.51 6.92
CA TYR A 140 26.80 21.38 5.49
C TYR A 140 28.23 20.92 5.19
N GLN A 141 28.42 20.23 4.06
CA GLN A 141 29.74 19.94 3.52
C GLN A 141 30.20 21.14 2.70
N VAL A 142 31.23 21.86 3.17
CA VAL A 142 31.65 23.13 2.56
C VAL A 142 33.00 23.00 1.90
N ASN A 143 33.07 23.36 0.63
CA ASN A 143 34.30 23.62 -0.12
C ASN A 143 34.47 25.13 -0.29
N THR A 144 35.70 25.61 -0.29
CA THR A 144 36.00 27.04 -0.47
C THR A 144 36.96 27.24 -1.63
N ALA A 145 36.76 28.32 -2.38
CA ALA A 145 37.62 28.74 -3.48
C ALA A 145 38.00 30.21 -3.33
N THR A 146 39.22 30.55 -3.70
CA THR A 146 39.80 31.89 -3.60
C THR A 146 39.45 32.81 -4.78
N GLY A 147 38.82 32.27 -5.83
CA GLY A 147 38.37 33.03 -6.99
C GLY A 147 37.75 32.13 -8.06
N GLY A 148 37.28 32.72 -9.16
CA GLY A 148 36.51 32.01 -10.17
C GLY A 148 37.24 30.86 -10.86
N VAL A 149 38.56 30.95 -11.09
CA VAL A 149 39.34 29.88 -11.74
C VAL A 149 39.35 28.60 -10.89
N GLU A 150 39.60 28.74 -9.59
CA GLU A 150 39.58 27.61 -8.67
C GLU A 150 38.17 27.03 -8.51
N ALA A 151 37.15 27.89 -8.50
CA ALA A 151 35.75 27.46 -8.48
C ALA A 151 35.37 26.64 -9.72
N LEU A 152 35.79 27.05 -10.92
CA LEU A 152 35.56 26.29 -12.16
C LEU A 152 36.23 24.91 -12.09
N GLY A 153 37.45 24.81 -11.57
CA GLY A 153 38.13 23.53 -11.38
C GLY A 153 37.39 22.61 -10.39
N PHE A 154 36.84 23.17 -9.31
CA PHE A 154 35.98 22.41 -8.40
C PHE A 154 34.70 21.90 -9.08
N LEU A 155 34.08 22.70 -9.95
CA LEU A 155 32.84 22.34 -10.65
C LEU A 155 33.03 21.22 -11.68
N GLU A 156 34.24 21.05 -12.23
CA GLU A 156 34.55 19.95 -13.14
C GLU A 156 34.71 18.61 -12.41
N GLN A 157 35.13 18.64 -11.14
CA GLN A 157 35.42 17.43 -10.36
C GLN A 157 34.29 17.07 -9.38
N ASN A 158 33.47 18.04 -8.97
CA ASN A 158 32.50 17.88 -7.91
C ASN A 158 31.15 18.56 -8.25
N ALA A 159 30.06 17.89 -7.92
CA ALA A 159 28.72 18.47 -7.96
C ALA A 159 28.38 19.17 -6.64
N PHE A 160 27.92 20.43 -6.73
CA PHE A 160 27.50 21.24 -5.60
C PHE A 160 25.99 21.47 -5.58
N ASP A 161 25.44 21.58 -4.37
CA ASP A 161 24.03 21.87 -4.12
C ASP A 161 23.73 23.35 -4.20
N VAL A 162 24.54 24.14 -3.51
CA VAL A 162 24.50 25.60 -3.58
C VAL A 162 25.90 26.12 -3.83
N ILE A 163 26.00 27.13 -4.70
CA ILE A 163 27.22 27.91 -4.87
C ILE A 163 26.95 29.31 -4.38
N VAL A 164 27.78 29.79 -3.46
CA VAL A 164 27.78 31.17 -2.97
C VAL A 164 29.02 31.83 -3.54
N THR A 165 28.87 32.81 -4.43
CA THR A 165 30.00 33.43 -5.13
C THR A 165 29.98 34.94 -5.00
N ASP A 166 31.13 35.59 -4.74
CA ASP A 166 31.25 37.03 -4.95
C ASP A 166 31.12 37.34 -6.45
N LEU A 167 30.52 38.49 -6.77
CA LEU A 167 30.36 38.96 -8.14
C LEU A 167 31.71 39.39 -8.72
N LYS A 168 32.52 40.15 -7.97
CA LYS A 168 33.77 40.72 -8.47
C LYS A 168 34.96 39.96 -7.90
N MET A 169 35.60 39.15 -8.72
CA MET A 169 36.77 38.35 -8.32
C MET A 169 37.78 38.28 -9.47
N GLY A 170 38.98 38.84 -9.27
CA GLY A 170 40.15 38.68 -10.15
C GLY A 170 39.86 38.51 -11.66
N LYS A 171 40.37 37.42 -12.26
CA LYS A 171 40.29 37.13 -13.71
C LYS A 171 38.96 36.53 -14.17
N VAL A 172 38.21 35.89 -13.27
CA VAL A 172 36.97 35.18 -13.57
C VAL A 172 35.95 35.58 -12.50
N ASP A 173 34.92 36.27 -12.94
CA ASP A 173 33.89 36.85 -12.08
C ASP A 173 32.83 35.82 -11.66
N GLY A 174 31.94 36.22 -10.74
CA GLY A 174 30.87 35.34 -10.26
C GLY A 174 29.85 34.96 -11.33
N MET A 175 29.75 35.74 -12.42
CA MET A 175 28.85 35.48 -13.54
C MET A 175 29.33 34.31 -14.38
N ALA A 176 30.63 34.21 -14.65
CA ALA A 176 31.22 33.06 -15.32
C ALA A 176 31.06 31.76 -14.50
N VAL A 177 31.17 31.85 -13.17
CA VAL A 177 30.91 30.71 -12.26
C VAL A 177 29.44 30.28 -12.35
N LEU A 178 28.50 31.23 -12.36
CA LEU A 178 27.07 30.96 -12.55
C LEU A 178 26.80 30.24 -13.87
N GLU A 179 27.30 30.76 -14.99
CA GLU A 179 27.09 30.17 -16.32
C GLU A 179 27.63 28.74 -16.40
N LYS A 180 28.88 28.52 -15.94
CA LYS A 180 29.47 27.19 -15.94
C LYS A 180 28.68 26.24 -15.04
N ALA A 181 28.33 26.66 -13.82
CA ALA A 181 27.57 25.83 -12.89
C ALA A 181 26.23 25.40 -13.50
N LYS A 182 25.50 26.33 -14.14
CA LYS A 182 24.24 26.03 -14.82
C LYS A 182 24.41 25.17 -16.06
N SER A 183 25.53 25.29 -16.79
CA SER A 183 25.82 24.44 -17.95
C SER A 183 26.11 22.98 -17.55
N ILE A 184 26.80 22.76 -16.43
CA ILE A 184 27.15 21.42 -15.93
C ILE A 184 25.92 20.79 -15.25
N ASN A 185 25.27 21.54 -14.35
CA ASN A 185 24.11 21.09 -13.63
C ASN A 185 23.09 22.22 -13.48
N PRO A 186 22.04 22.25 -14.32
CA PRO A 186 20.99 23.26 -14.24
C PRO A 186 20.27 23.33 -12.88
N ALA A 187 20.33 22.24 -12.10
CA ALA A 187 19.70 22.14 -10.77
C ALA A 187 20.58 22.69 -9.63
N THR A 188 21.83 23.09 -9.86
CA THR A 188 22.65 23.77 -8.85
C THR A 188 22.13 25.19 -8.65
N GLU A 189 21.81 25.56 -7.41
CA GLU A 189 21.34 26.91 -7.08
C GLU A 189 22.54 27.81 -6.78
N VAL A 190 22.59 29.00 -7.39
CA VAL A 190 23.72 29.91 -7.27
C VAL A 190 23.25 31.20 -6.62
N ILE A 191 23.94 31.63 -5.57
CA ILE A 191 23.69 32.86 -4.83
C ILE A 191 24.89 33.79 -5.06
N ILE A 192 24.62 35.00 -5.56
CA ILE A 192 25.67 35.99 -5.81
C ILE A 192 25.76 36.99 -4.66
N ILE A 193 26.96 37.24 -4.16
CA ILE A 193 27.27 38.27 -3.15
C ILE A 193 27.89 39.47 -3.86
N THR A 194 27.52 40.70 -3.49
CA THR A 194 28.10 41.91 -4.11
C THR A 194 28.15 43.11 -3.16
N GLY A 195 29.21 43.91 -3.21
CA GLY A 195 29.34 45.16 -2.43
C GLY A 195 28.92 46.44 -3.16
N TYR A 196 28.76 46.40 -4.48
CA TYR A 196 28.41 47.56 -5.32
C TYR A 196 27.48 47.10 -6.46
N ALA A 197 26.27 46.70 -6.11
CA ALA A 197 25.28 46.26 -7.09
C ALA A 197 24.69 47.45 -7.84
N THR A 198 24.78 47.42 -9.18
CA THR A 198 23.87 48.19 -10.03
C THR A 198 22.62 47.35 -10.30
N VAL A 199 21.46 47.98 -10.45
CA VAL A 199 20.20 47.28 -10.75
C VAL A 199 20.33 46.42 -12.02
N SER A 200 21.10 46.87 -13.01
CA SER A 200 21.38 46.14 -14.25
C SER A 200 22.12 44.81 -14.02
N THR A 201 23.18 44.81 -13.21
CA THR A 201 23.94 43.58 -12.89
C THR A 201 23.12 42.55 -12.12
N ALA A 202 22.22 42.99 -11.24
CA ALA A 202 21.33 42.08 -10.52
C ALA A 202 20.29 41.43 -11.46
N ILE A 203 19.72 42.22 -12.38
CA ILE A 203 18.78 41.71 -13.39
C ILE A 203 19.46 40.70 -14.31
N GLU A 204 20.71 40.95 -14.73
CA GLU A 204 21.45 40.04 -15.58
C GLU A 204 21.72 38.69 -14.88
N ALA A 205 22.17 38.72 -13.63
CA ALA A 205 22.36 37.50 -12.82
C ALA A 205 21.08 36.67 -12.72
N MET A 206 19.93 37.31 -12.49
CA MET A 206 18.64 36.63 -12.42
C MET A 206 18.25 36.01 -13.77
N LYS A 207 18.47 36.73 -14.89
CA LYS A 207 18.21 36.21 -16.25
C LYS A 207 19.05 34.98 -16.58
N LYS A 208 20.30 34.94 -16.10
CA LYS A 208 21.21 33.79 -16.27
C LYS A 208 20.93 32.64 -15.28
N GLY A 209 19.88 32.75 -14.47
CA GLY A 209 19.40 31.67 -13.61
C GLY A 209 20.00 31.66 -12.20
N SER A 210 20.57 32.77 -11.73
CA SER A 210 20.88 32.93 -10.30
C SER A 210 19.62 32.72 -9.45
N TYR A 211 19.78 32.04 -8.32
CA TYR A 211 18.70 31.85 -7.35
C TYR A 211 18.34 33.16 -6.65
N HIS A 212 19.38 33.86 -6.19
CA HIS A 212 19.23 35.10 -5.44
C HIS A 212 20.53 35.92 -5.45
N TYR A 213 20.45 37.19 -5.06
CA TYR A 213 21.61 38.03 -4.85
C TYR A 213 21.56 38.66 -3.45
N LEU A 214 22.72 38.82 -2.82
CA LEU A 214 22.88 39.40 -1.48
C LEU A 214 23.87 40.58 -1.52
N THR A 215 23.59 41.63 -0.76
CA THR A 215 24.44 42.81 -0.68
C THR A 215 25.36 42.78 0.54
N LYS A 216 26.62 43.24 0.38
CA LYS A 216 27.53 43.46 1.53
C LYS A 216 27.12 44.78 2.23
N PRO A 217 27.17 44.86 3.57
CA PRO A 217 27.64 43.85 4.52
C PRO A 217 26.65 42.71 4.75
N LEU A 218 27.14 41.46 4.72
CA LEU A 218 26.33 40.25 4.85
C LEU A 218 25.77 40.09 6.25
N LYS A 219 24.45 39.93 6.37
CA LYS A 219 23.79 39.57 7.62
C LYS A 219 23.66 38.05 7.72
N LEU A 220 24.09 37.47 8.85
CA LEU A 220 24.10 36.01 9.07
C LEU A 220 22.71 35.36 8.95
N HIS A 221 21.66 36.02 9.42
CA HIS A 221 20.29 35.49 9.33
C HIS A 221 19.80 35.43 7.88
N GLU A 222 20.18 36.42 7.07
CA GLU A 222 19.75 36.58 5.69
C GLU A 222 20.40 35.52 4.80
N ILE A 223 21.72 35.33 4.90
CA ILE A 223 22.42 34.30 4.13
C ILE A 223 21.98 32.89 4.49
N ARG A 224 21.72 32.62 5.78
CA ARG A 224 21.17 31.34 6.23
C ARG A 224 19.78 31.09 5.65
N SER A 225 18.90 32.09 5.71
CA SER A 225 17.55 31.97 5.15
C SER A 225 17.60 31.72 3.64
N THR A 226 18.44 32.44 2.89
CA THR A 226 18.56 32.27 1.44
C THR A 226 19.12 30.90 1.07
N ILE A 227 20.13 30.40 1.79
CA ILE A 227 20.67 29.05 1.56
C ILE A 227 19.62 27.98 1.88
N GLN A 228 18.91 28.11 3.02
CA GLN A 228 17.84 27.17 3.36
C GLN A 228 16.75 27.15 2.28
N LYS A 229 16.33 28.31 1.78
CA LYS A 229 15.33 28.38 0.70
C LYS A 229 15.87 27.84 -0.65
N ALA A 230 17.15 28.06 -0.96
CA ALA A 230 17.80 27.51 -2.16
C ALA A 230 17.89 25.98 -2.09
N LEU A 231 18.34 25.45 -0.95
CA LEU A 231 18.38 24.00 -0.68
C LEU A 231 16.99 23.39 -0.65
N PHE A 232 16.00 24.09 -0.09
CA PHE A 232 14.60 23.66 -0.11
C PHE A 232 14.09 23.53 -1.54
N LYS A 233 14.29 24.54 -2.39
CA LYS A 233 13.91 24.48 -3.82
C LYS A 233 14.61 23.32 -4.55
N LYS A 234 15.88 23.07 -4.24
CA LYS A 234 16.62 21.94 -4.81
C LYS A 234 16.13 20.59 -4.28
N MET A 235 15.83 20.48 -2.99
CA MET A 235 15.25 19.31 -2.36
C MET A 235 13.90 18.96 -2.98
N VAL A 236 13.00 19.94 -3.16
CA VAL A 236 11.70 19.73 -3.82
C VAL A 236 11.87 19.18 -5.25
N ARG A 237 12.89 19.65 -5.99
CA ARG A 237 13.23 19.08 -7.31
C ARG A 237 13.85 17.68 -7.27
N LEU A 238 14.46 17.29 -6.16
CA LEU A 238 15.15 16.02 -5.96
C LEU A 238 14.35 15.01 -5.12
N GLU A 239 13.19 15.40 -4.62
CA GLU A 239 12.29 14.54 -3.87
C GLU A 239 11.81 13.37 -4.72
N PRO A 240 11.44 12.25 -4.10
CA PRO A 240 11.39 10.98 -4.81
C PRO A 240 10.33 11.03 -5.91
N LYS A 241 10.78 11.02 -7.16
CA LYS A 241 10.07 10.40 -8.29
C LYS A 241 10.00 8.87 -8.14
N GLY A 242 9.86 8.40 -6.91
CA GLY A 242 9.79 6.99 -6.57
C GLY A 242 8.35 6.53 -6.66
N PRO A 243 8.10 5.29 -7.08
CA PRO A 243 6.76 4.72 -7.07
C PRO A 243 6.20 4.68 -5.64
N VAL A 244 4.88 4.75 -5.52
CA VAL A 244 4.16 4.67 -4.24
C VAL A 244 4.05 3.20 -3.85
N LEU A 245 4.45 2.86 -2.63
CA LEU A 245 4.37 1.48 -2.15
C LEU A 245 2.92 1.00 -2.12
N CYS A 246 2.64 -0.16 -2.72
CA CYS A 246 1.32 -0.77 -2.72
C CYS A 246 1.36 -2.20 -2.16
N PHE A 247 0.63 -2.44 -1.07
CA PHE A 247 0.46 -3.77 -0.52
C PHE A 247 -0.77 -4.45 -1.15
N ALA A 248 -0.55 -5.49 -1.94
CA ALA A 248 -1.61 -6.26 -2.61
C ALA A 248 -1.78 -7.64 -1.97
N GLY A 249 -3.00 -8.17 -1.89
CA GLY A 249 -3.22 -9.55 -1.46
C GLY A 249 -4.56 -9.78 -0.75
N PRO A 250 -4.85 -11.00 -0.27
CA PRO A 250 -6.12 -11.31 0.37
C PRO A 250 -6.43 -10.44 1.60
N PRO A 251 -7.71 -10.31 2.00
CA PRO A 251 -8.08 -9.59 3.21
C PRO A 251 -7.51 -10.30 4.46
N GLY A 252 -7.12 -9.51 5.47
CA GLY A 252 -6.62 -10.05 6.73
C GLY A 252 -5.15 -10.51 6.71
N THR A 253 -4.38 -10.16 5.68
CA THR A 253 -2.93 -10.46 5.58
C THR A 253 -2.04 -9.43 6.28
N GLY A 254 -2.59 -8.44 6.99
CA GLY A 254 -1.79 -7.48 7.77
C GLY A 254 -1.32 -6.22 7.02
N LYS A 255 -1.82 -5.97 5.80
CA LYS A 255 -1.50 -4.78 4.98
C LYS A 255 -1.55 -3.45 5.76
N THR A 256 -2.64 -3.21 6.48
CA THR A 256 -2.83 -2.01 7.32
C THR A 256 -1.88 -1.95 8.51
N SER A 257 -1.60 -3.11 9.11
CA SER A 257 -0.67 -3.19 10.23
C SER A 257 0.75 -2.87 9.79
N LEU A 258 1.19 -3.30 8.60
CA LEU A 258 2.51 -2.95 8.05
C LEU A 258 2.64 -1.44 7.79
N GLY A 259 1.63 -0.80 7.21
CA GLY A 259 1.63 0.65 7.02
C GLY A 259 1.77 1.43 8.34
N MET A 260 1.12 0.95 9.40
CA MET A 260 1.23 1.52 10.74
C MET A 260 2.63 1.33 11.34
N SER A 261 3.24 0.15 11.19
CA SER A 261 4.61 -0.12 11.62
C SER A 261 5.63 0.75 10.90
N ILE A 262 5.44 0.98 9.58
CA ILE A 262 6.29 1.90 8.81
C ILE A 262 6.17 3.32 9.37
N ALA A 263 4.96 3.82 9.61
CA ALA A 263 4.76 5.15 10.20
C ALA A 263 5.46 5.28 11.57
N ARG A 264 5.29 4.27 12.44
CA ARG A 264 5.94 4.20 13.76
C ARG A 264 7.46 4.17 13.65
N SER A 265 7.99 3.42 12.68
CA SER A 265 9.43 3.34 12.43
C SER A 265 10.06 4.65 11.94
N LEU A 266 9.26 5.49 11.27
CA LEU A 266 9.69 6.82 10.82
C LEU A 266 9.33 7.93 11.81
N GLU A 267 8.62 7.62 12.90
CA GLU A 267 8.05 8.61 13.84
C GLU A 267 7.07 9.61 13.18
N ARG A 268 6.44 9.19 12.09
CA ARG A 268 5.41 9.95 11.38
C ARG A 268 4.02 9.66 11.95
N LYS A 269 3.13 10.64 11.89
CA LYS A 269 1.70 10.42 12.16
C LYS A 269 1.11 9.51 11.08
N PHE A 270 0.37 8.50 11.51
CA PHE A 270 -0.34 7.57 10.63
C PHE A 270 -1.77 8.02 10.42
N VAL A 271 -2.20 8.07 9.16
CA VAL A 271 -3.58 8.33 8.77
C VAL A 271 -4.05 7.26 7.80
N ARG A 272 -5.28 6.78 7.97
CA ARG A 272 -5.88 5.79 7.06
C ARG A 272 -7.10 6.40 6.37
N MET A 273 -7.07 6.40 5.04
CA MET A 273 -8.16 6.85 4.19
C MET A 273 -8.65 5.68 3.34
N SER A 274 -9.91 5.29 3.53
CA SER A 274 -10.54 4.29 2.65
C SER A 274 -10.99 4.94 1.35
N LEU A 275 -10.64 4.31 0.22
CA LEU A 275 -11.05 4.69 -1.13
C LEU A 275 -12.23 3.85 -1.65
N ALA A 276 -12.67 2.86 -0.87
CA ALA A 276 -13.74 1.97 -1.27
C ALA A 276 -15.07 2.71 -1.48
N GLY A 277 -15.65 2.53 -2.67
CA GLY A 277 -16.92 3.14 -3.03
C GLY A 277 -16.82 4.64 -3.34
N MET A 278 -15.61 5.19 -3.45
CA MET A 278 -15.39 6.54 -3.93
C MET A 278 -15.82 6.64 -5.39
N LYS A 279 -16.68 7.62 -5.69
CA LYS A 279 -17.32 7.79 -7.01
C LYS A 279 -17.11 9.17 -7.62
N ASP A 280 -16.71 10.14 -6.81
CA ASP A 280 -16.61 11.53 -7.20
C ASP A 280 -15.21 12.07 -6.84
N GLU A 281 -14.61 12.77 -7.81
CA GLU A 281 -13.37 13.51 -7.64
C GLU A 281 -13.46 14.56 -6.52
N SER A 282 -14.65 15.11 -6.26
CA SER A 282 -14.87 16.06 -5.17
C SER A 282 -14.59 15.47 -3.79
N GLU A 283 -14.56 14.15 -3.63
CA GLU A 283 -14.10 13.53 -2.38
C GLU A 283 -12.60 13.71 -2.15
N ILE A 284 -11.80 13.88 -3.20
CA ILE A 284 -10.34 14.10 -3.12
C ILE A 284 -10.02 15.59 -3.16
N ARG A 285 -10.61 16.33 -4.10
CA ARG A 285 -10.34 17.77 -4.34
C ARG A 285 -11.30 18.72 -3.61
N GLY A 286 -12.35 18.22 -2.96
CA GLY A 286 -13.35 19.05 -2.31
C GLY A 286 -14.31 19.75 -3.28
N HIS A 287 -15.21 20.53 -2.69
CA HIS A 287 -16.16 21.37 -3.42
C HIS A 287 -15.72 22.82 -3.41
N ARG A 288 -16.08 23.57 -4.45
CA ARG A 288 -15.90 25.03 -4.46
C ARG A 288 -16.60 25.65 -3.26
N LYS A 289 -15.93 26.57 -2.56
CA LYS A 289 -16.47 27.25 -1.36
C LYS A 289 -17.80 27.96 -1.57
N SER A 290 -18.16 28.27 -2.81
CA SER A 290 -19.44 28.89 -3.19
C SER A 290 -20.65 27.93 -3.09
N TYR A 291 -20.44 26.63 -2.96
CA TYR A 291 -21.53 25.66 -2.86
C TYR A 291 -22.07 25.54 -1.43
N VAL A 292 -23.38 25.40 -1.30
CA VAL A 292 -24.03 25.19 0.00
C VAL A 292 -23.54 23.87 0.59
N GLY A 293 -22.99 23.91 1.80
CA GLY A 293 -22.41 22.73 2.44
C GLY A 293 -21.06 22.28 1.85
N ALA A 294 -20.36 23.16 1.15
CA ALA A 294 -19.03 22.84 0.60
C ALA A 294 -18.06 22.40 1.70
N LEU A 295 -17.35 21.31 1.42
CA LEU A 295 -16.30 20.77 2.27
C LEU A 295 -15.00 20.65 1.45
N PRO A 296 -13.83 20.83 2.09
CA PRO A 296 -12.55 20.42 1.51
C PRO A 296 -12.52 18.94 1.19
N GLY A 297 -11.62 18.55 0.30
CA GLY A 297 -11.37 17.16 -0.03
C GLY A 297 -10.78 16.39 1.15
N ARG A 298 -10.96 15.07 1.15
CA ARG A 298 -10.52 14.18 2.23
C ARG A 298 -9.02 14.30 2.51
N ILE A 299 -8.18 14.55 1.49
CA ILE A 299 -6.73 14.70 1.67
C ILE A 299 -6.42 15.86 2.62
N ILE A 300 -7.02 17.03 2.37
CA ILE A 300 -6.86 18.22 3.21
C ILE A 300 -7.45 17.99 4.61
N GLN A 301 -8.62 17.34 4.70
CA GLN A 301 -9.25 17.02 5.98
C GLN A 301 -8.34 16.12 6.85
N GLU A 302 -7.74 15.09 6.25
CA GLU A 302 -6.85 14.15 6.93
C GLU A 302 -5.53 14.80 7.35
N ILE A 303 -4.98 15.70 6.55
CA ILE A 303 -3.79 16.49 6.92
C ILE A 303 -4.09 17.41 8.10
N ARG A 304 -5.25 18.08 8.10
CA ARG A 304 -5.71 18.89 9.23
C ARG A 304 -5.81 18.05 10.50
N ARG A 305 -6.42 16.85 10.42
CA ARG A 305 -6.56 15.91 11.56
C ARG A 305 -5.21 15.39 12.07
N ALA A 306 -4.25 15.17 11.18
CA ALA A 306 -2.91 14.73 11.56
C ALA A 306 -2.07 15.83 12.22
N GLU A 307 -2.45 17.09 12.03
CA GLU A 307 -1.74 18.29 12.50
C GLU A 307 -0.27 18.36 12.09
N THR A 308 0.09 17.72 10.97
CA THR A 308 1.45 17.70 10.44
C THR A 308 1.43 17.70 8.92
N LYS A 309 2.48 18.27 8.29
CA LYS A 309 2.65 18.35 6.83
C LYS A 309 3.28 17.09 6.23
N ASN A 310 3.93 16.24 7.03
CA ASN A 310 4.55 14.98 6.60
C ASN A 310 3.91 13.70 7.16
N PRO A 311 2.58 13.57 7.23
CA PRO A 311 1.98 12.32 7.68
C PRO A 311 2.26 11.19 6.68
N LEU A 312 2.15 9.96 7.18
CA LEU A 312 1.97 8.80 6.32
C LEU A 312 0.47 8.60 6.11
N ILE A 313 0.01 8.79 4.88
CA ILE A 313 -1.39 8.56 4.48
C ILE A 313 -1.49 7.22 3.77
N MET A 314 -2.23 6.31 4.38
CA MET A 314 -2.53 5.01 3.83
C MET A 314 -3.83 5.06 3.04
N LEU A 315 -3.74 4.84 1.72
CA LEU A 315 -4.84 4.75 0.77
C LEU A 315 -5.35 3.31 0.72
N ASP A 316 -6.38 3.01 1.51
CA ASP A 316 -6.93 1.66 1.69
C ASP A 316 -7.94 1.31 0.59
N GLU A 317 -7.85 0.10 0.04
CA GLU A 317 -8.77 -0.45 -0.97
C GLU A 317 -8.83 0.36 -2.28
N ILE A 318 -7.66 0.67 -2.86
CA ILE A 318 -7.53 1.40 -4.15
C ILE A 318 -8.18 0.63 -5.33
N ASP A 319 -8.33 -0.69 -5.18
CA ASP A 319 -8.98 -1.59 -6.13
C ASP A 319 -10.51 -1.43 -6.17
N LYS A 320 -11.10 -0.73 -5.20
CA LYS A 320 -12.56 -0.53 -5.08
C LYS A 320 -13.03 0.88 -5.44
N ILE A 321 -12.20 1.61 -6.19
CA ILE A 321 -12.58 2.93 -6.72
C ILE A 321 -13.65 2.73 -7.81
N GLY A 322 -14.78 3.41 -7.66
CA GLY A 322 -15.86 3.36 -8.64
C GLY A 322 -15.55 4.21 -9.88
N ARG A 323 -15.89 3.70 -11.06
CA ARG A 323 -15.96 4.51 -12.28
C ARG A 323 -17.42 4.92 -12.49
N ASP A 324 -17.74 6.19 -12.26
CA ASP A 324 -19.08 6.75 -12.55
C ASP A 324 -18.96 7.94 -13.52
N PHE A 325 -20.03 8.25 -14.25
CA PHE A 325 -20.07 9.29 -15.29
C PHE A 325 -19.78 10.73 -14.80
N LYS A 326 -19.77 10.98 -13.48
CA LYS A 326 -19.66 12.32 -12.89
C LYS A 326 -18.22 12.83 -12.71
N GLY A 327 -17.22 11.97 -12.85
CA GLY A 327 -15.81 12.33 -12.71
C GLY A 327 -14.92 11.10 -12.59
N ASP A 328 -13.61 11.28 -12.74
CA ASP A 328 -12.64 10.20 -12.60
C ASP A 328 -11.82 10.39 -11.30
N PRO A 329 -12.23 9.78 -10.17
CA PRO A 329 -11.46 9.85 -8.93
C PRO A 329 -10.04 9.29 -9.09
N ALA A 330 -9.79 8.39 -10.04
CA ALA A 330 -8.44 7.91 -10.33
C ALA A 330 -7.54 9.04 -10.87
N ALA A 331 -8.08 9.94 -11.71
CA ALA A 331 -7.34 11.09 -12.22
C ALA A 331 -6.95 12.06 -11.10
N ALA A 332 -7.85 12.30 -10.14
CA ALA A 332 -7.55 13.13 -8.97
C ALA A 332 -6.49 12.49 -8.05
N LEU A 333 -6.52 11.16 -7.87
CA LEU A 333 -5.45 10.45 -7.16
C LEU A 333 -4.12 10.52 -7.90
N LEU A 334 -4.11 10.48 -9.23
CA LEU A 334 -2.87 10.60 -10.00
C LEU A 334 -2.18 11.94 -9.73
N GLU A 335 -2.92 13.05 -9.66
CA GLU A 335 -2.35 14.35 -9.31
C GLU A 335 -1.73 14.34 -7.90
N VAL A 336 -2.40 13.70 -6.94
CA VAL A 336 -1.92 13.59 -5.54
C VAL A 336 -0.67 12.70 -5.44
N LEU A 337 -0.62 11.63 -6.23
CA LEU A 337 0.47 10.65 -6.20
C LEU A 337 1.64 11.04 -7.11
N ASP A 338 1.44 11.90 -8.09
CA ASP A 338 2.48 12.37 -9.01
C ASP A 338 3.38 13.41 -8.32
N PRO A 339 4.68 13.12 -8.11
CA PRO A 339 5.61 14.05 -7.47
C PRO A 339 5.82 15.36 -8.22
N GLU A 340 5.50 15.41 -9.52
CA GLU A 340 5.57 16.66 -10.30
C GLU A 340 4.37 17.59 -10.05
N GLN A 341 3.23 17.03 -9.66
CA GLN A 341 1.98 17.77 -9.48
C GLN A 341 1.65 18.02 -8.01
N ASN A 342 1.98 17.09 -7.12
CA ASN A 342 1.59 17.12 -5.71
C ASN A 342 2.17 18.30 -4.90
N THR A 343 3.25 18.94 -5.40
CA THR A 343 3.83 20.16 -4.81
C THR A 343 2.92 21.37 -4.90
N HIS A 344 1.99 21.37 -5.87
CA HIS A 344 1.05 22.46 -6.14
C HIS A 344 -0.40 21.95 -6.18
N PHE A 345 -0.72 20.92 -5.39
CA PHE A 345 -2.08 20.37 -5.33
C PHE A 345 -3.08 21.45 -4.94
N VAL A 346 -4.13 21.62 -5.75
CA VAL A 346 -5.18 22.62 -5.51
C VAL A 346 -6.48 21.93 -5.13
N ASP A 347 -6.88 22.10 -3.88
CA ASP A 347 -8.21 21.75 -3.41
C ASP A 347 -9.21 22.84 -3.83
N HIS A 348 -10.35 22.45 -4.38
CA HIS A 348 -11.39 23.37 -4.86
C HIS A 348 -12.00 24.24 -3.76
N TYR A 349 -12.00 23.77 -2.51
CA TYR A 349 -12.48 24.56 -1.37
C TYR A 349 -11.44 25.59 -0.95
N LEU A 350 -10.17 25.18 -0.87
CA LEU A 350 -9.08 26.06 -0.46
C LEU A 350 -8.76 27.12 -1.53
N ASP A 351 -8.79 26.73 -2.81
CA ASP A 351 -8.42 27.56 -3.97
C ASP A 351 -7.00 28.18 -3.86
N VAL A 352 -6.12 27.49 -3.13
CA VAL A 352 -4.71 27.82 -2.96
C VAL A 352 -3.88 26.54 -3.02
N PRO A 353 -2.65 26.58 -3.56
CA PRO A 353 -1.80 25.40 -3.65
C PRO A 353 -1.36 24.95 -2.25
N PHE A 354 -1.55 23.66 -1.97
CA PHE A 354 -1.01 22.98 -0.80
C PHE A 354 0.05 21.97 -1.23
N ASP A 355 1.21 22.03 -0.57
CA ASP A 355 2.36 21.20 -0.91
C ASP A 355 2.29 19.84 -0.20
N LEU A 356 1.98 18.79 -0.97
CA LEU A 356 1.87 17.40 -0.51
C LEU A 356 3.18 16.60 -0.66
N SER A 357 4.26 17.19 -1.15
CA SER A 357 5.52 16.49 -1.45
C SER A 357 6.14 15.75 -0.25
N ARG A 358 5.88 16.26 0.97
CA ARG A 358 6.36 15.67 2.23
C ARG A 358 5.49 14.53 2.76
N VAL A 359 4.26 14.40 2.26
CA VAL A 359 3.34 13.32 2.62
C VAL A 359 3.90 11.99 2.09
N MET A 360 3.84 10.95 2.90
CA MET A 360 4.17 9.60 2.44
C MET A 360 2.88 8.84 2.15
N PHE A 361 2.65 8.51 0.88
CA PHE A 361 1.53 7.67 0.49
C PHE A 361 1.94 6.20 0.53
N ILE A 362 1.03 5.34 1.01
CA ILE A 362 1.08 3.89 0.87
C ILE A 362 -0.31 3.42 0.43
N ALA A 363 -0.41 2.61 -0.60
CA ALA A 363 -1.67 2.05 -1.09
C ALA A 363 -1.89 0.60 -0.63
N THR A 364 -3.15 0.17 -0.57
CA THR A 364 -3.50 -1.26 -0.50
C THR A 364 -4.49 -1.64 -1.56
N ALA A 365 -4.40 -2.90 -1.98
CA ALA A 365 -5.36 -3.54 -2.86
C ALA A 365 -5.64 -4.97 -2.39
N ASN A 366 -6.81 -5.50 -2.72
CA ASN A 366 -7.05 -6.93 -2.63
C ASN A 366 -6.83 -7.62 -3.99
N ALA A 367 -7.25 -6.99 -5.08
CA ALA A 367 -7.03 -7.45 -6.44
C ALA A 367 -6.33 -6.38 -7.29
N LEU A 368 -5.27 -6.76 -8.01
CA LEU A 368 -4.52 -5.85 -8.88
C LEU A 368 -5.25 -5.55 -10.19
N ASP A 369 -6.00 -6.52 -10.71
CA ASP A 369 -6.66 -6.44 -12.02
C ASP A 369 -7.76 -5.38 -12.08
N LEU A 370 -8.26 -4.96 -10.90
CA LEU A 370 -9.29 -3.92 -10.77
C LEU A 370 -8.70 -2.50 -10.74
N ILE A 371 -7.39 -2.36 -10.55
CA ILE A 371 -6.73 -1.06 -10.46
C ILE A 371 -6.59 -0.45 -11.87
N PRO A 372 -6.97 0.82 -12.08
CA PRO A 372 -6.70 1.50 -13.35
C PRO A 372 -5.21 1.49 -13.71
N GLY A 373 -4.87 1.10 -14.95
CA GLY A 373 -3.48 1.03 -15.43
C GLY A 373 -2.61 2.26 -15.13
N PRO A 374 -3.10 3.51 -15.38
CA PRO A 374 -2.34 4.72 -15.05
C PRO A 374 -1.95 4.84 -13.58
N LEU A 375 -2.78 4.35 -12.65
CA LEU A 375 -2.45 4.30 -11.23
C LEU A 375 -1.43 3.20 -10.97
N LEU A 376 -1.63 2.01 -11.53
CA LEU A 376 -0.73 0.87 -11.35
C LEU A 376 0.72 1.20 -11.77
N ASP A 377 0.90 1.96 -12.85
CA ASP A 377 2.22 2.42 -13.33
C ASP A 377 2.96 3.33 -12.33
N ARG A 378 2.23 3.90 -11.35
CA ARG A 378 2.79 4.73 -10.28
C ARG A 378 3.02 3.95 -8.98
N LEU A 379 2.64 2.68 -8.93
CA LEU A 379 2.72 1.84 -7.73
C LEU A 379 3.90 0.87 -7.79
N GLU A 380 4.55 0.67 -6.65
CA GLU A 380 5.48 -0.43 -6.41
C GLU A 380 4.73 -1.53 -5.65
N VAL A 381 4.36 -2.59 -6.37
CA VAL A 381 3.51 -3.64 -5.81
C VAL A 381 4.33 -4.66 -5.01
N ILE A 382 3.95 -4.83 -3.74
CA ILE A 382 4.39 -5.91 -2.86
C ILE A 382 3.20 -6.81 -2.58
N THR A 383 3.27 -8.04 -3.06
CA THR A 383 2.20 -9.04 -2.88
C THR A 383 2.36 -9.76 -1.55
N LEU A 384 1.39 -9.58 -0.66
CA LEU A 384 1.20 -10.35 0.57
C LEU A 384 0.34 -11.57 0.28
N LEU A 385 0.84 -12.71 0.72
CA LEU A 385 0.13 -13.97 0.57
C LEU A 385 -0.57 -14.34 1.87
N GLY A 386 -1.40 -15.37 1.79
CA GLY A 386 -1.97 -15.98 2.98
C GLY A 386 -0.91 -16.64 3.85
N TYR A 387 -1.31 -16.98 5.07
CA TYR A 387 -0.45 -17.61 6.07
C TYR A 387 -0.66 -19.13 6.11
N THR A 388 0.40 -19.87 6.43
CA THR A 388 0.33 -21.31 6.77
C THR A 388 -0.32 -21.53 8.15
N GLU A 389 -0.73 -22.75 8.48
CA GLU A 389 -1.31 -23.03 9.81
C GLU A 389 -0.35 -22.71 10.96
N GLU A 390 0.93 -23.05 10.80
CA GLU A 390 1.97 -22.75 11.79
C GLU A 390 2.22 -21.25 11.93
N GLU A 391 2.24 -20.52 10.82
CA GLU A 391 2.35 -19.06 10.86
C GLU A 391 1.13 -18.45 11.56
N LYS A 392 -0.08 -18.94 11.27
CA LYS A 392 -1.31 -18.47 11.91
C LYS A 392 -1.31 -18.73 13.42
N GLU A 393 -0.86 -19.91 13.85
CA GLU A 393 -0.73 -20.23 15.28
C GLU A 393 0.23 -19.26 15.96
N LYS A 394 1.43 -19.07 15.42
CA LYS A 394 2.42 -18.16 16.00
C LYS A 394 1.94 -16.71 16.00
N ILE A 395 1.26 -16.27 14.94
CA ILE A 395 0.69 -14.91 14.89
C ILE A 395 -0.44 -14.77 15.92
N ALA A 396 -1.28 -15.80 16.07
CA ALA A 396 -2.35 -15.79 17.05
C ALA A 396 -1.79 -15.70 18.47
N SER A 397 -0.84 -16.58 18.82
CA SER A 397 -0.20 -16.66 20.13
C SER A 397 0.56 -15.37 20.49
N ASN A 398 1.34 -14.82 19.56
CA ASN A 398 2.21 -13.67 19.83
C ASN A 398 1.51 -12.31 19.75
N TYR A 399 0.45 -12.18 18.94
CA TYR A 399 -0.14 -10.86 18.63
C TYR A 399 -1.65 -10.79 18.80
N LEU A 400 -2.41 -11.75 18.24
CA LEU A 400 -3.87 -11.64 18.26
C LEU A 400 -4.43 -11.88 19.66
N ILE A 401 -4.02 -12.96 20.32
CA ILE A 401 -4.52 -13.35 21.65
C ILE A 401 -4.19 -12.27 22.69
N PRO A 402 -2.94 -11.79 22.84
CA PRO A 402 -2.64 -10.73 23.80
C PRO A 402 -3.48 -9.47 23.58
N LYS A 403 -3.66 -9.08 22.31
CA LYS A 403 -4.47 -7.90 21.96
C LYS A 403 -5.95 -8.10 22.26
N GLU A 404 -6.52 -9.26 21.95
CA GLU A 404 -7.93 -9.55 22.25
C GLU A 404 -8.19 -9.69 23.75
N ILE A 405 -7.21 -10.17 24.53
CA ILE A 405 -7.28 -10.21 26.00
C ILE A 405 -7.35 -8.79 26.56
N GLU A 406 -6.49 -7.89 26.07
CA GLU A 406 -6.50 -6.48 26.46
C GLU A 406 -7.81 -5.79 26.05
N GLU A 407 -8.27 -5.96 24.80
CA GLU A 407 -9.52 -5.38 24.29
C GLU A 407 -10.76 -5.90 25.06
N ALA A 408 -10.72 -7.14 25.56
CA ALA A 408 -11.79 -7.73 26.37
C ALA A 408 -11.73 -7.38 27.86
N GLY A 409 -10.68 -6.66 28.31
CA GLY A 409 -10.48 -6.32 29.72
C GLY A 409 -10.12 -7.52 30.60
N LEU A 410 -9.47 -8.54 30.04
CA LEU A 410 -9.06 -9.75 30.74
C LEU A 410 -7.61 -9.71 31.23
N SER A 411 -6.94 -8.56 31.19
CA SER A 411 -5.52 -8.41 31.50
C SER A 411 -5.14 -8.84 32.92
N ASP A 412 -6.04 -8.65 33.90
CA ASP A 412 -5.80 -9.03 35.30
C ASP A 412 -5.83 -10.55 35.50
N ASN A 413 -6.51 -11.28 34.59
CA ASN A 413 -6.62 -12.73 34.63
C ASN A 413 -6.65 -13.31 33.21
N PRO A 414 -5.51 -13.33 32.51
CA PRO A 414 -5.46 -13.65 31.09
C PRO A 414 -5.73 -15.14 30.85
N PRO A 415 -6.67 -15.50 29.96
CA PRO A 415 -6.84 -16.88 29.56
C PRO A 415 -5.62 -17.38 28.78
N VAL A 416 -5.23 -18.63 29.02
CA VAL A 416 -4.09 -19.28 28.35
C VAL A 416 -4.61 -20.21 27.27
N PHE A 417 -4.35 -19.90 26.01
CA PHE A 417 -4.72 -20.76 24.90
C PHE A 417 -3.64 -21.83 24.68
N THR A 418 -4.07 -23.10 24.62
CA THR A 418 -3.20 -24.19 24.19
C THR A 418 -3.01 -24.15 22.67
N SER A 419 -1.85 -24.61 22.17
CA SER A 419 -1.59 -24.65 20.72
C SER A 419 -2.63 -25.53 20.01
N GLU A 420 -3.06 -26.62 20.62
CA GLU A 420 -4.11 -27.51 20.12
C GLU A 420 -5.46 -26.78 19.99
N ALA A 421 -5.83 -25.93 20.95
CA ALA A 421 -7.04 -25.12 20.87
C ALA A 421 -6.97 -24.12 19.72
N ILE A 422 -5.81 -23.48 19.51
CA ILE A 422 -5.61 -22.54 18.40
C ILE A 422 -5.72 -23.28 17.06
N HIS A 423 -5.09 -24.44 16.93
CA HIS A 423 -5.21 -25.28 15.72
C HIS A 423 -6.66 -25.70 15.48
N LYS A 424 -7.42 -26.06 16.52
CA LYS A 424 -8.86 -26.37 16.39
C LYS A 424 -9.64 -25.17 15.87
N ILE A 425 -9.43 -23.97 16.41
CA ILE A 425 -10.07 -22.74 15.90
C ILE A 425 -9.71 -22.51 14.43
N ILE A 426 -8.43 -22.60 14.07
CA ILE A 426 -7.95 -22.41 12.70
C ILE A 426 -8.64 -23.40 11.75
N ARG A 427 -8.70 -24.68 12.12
CA ARG A 427 -9.17 -25.74 11.22
C ARG A 427 -10.68 -25.85 11.12
N GLU A 428 -11.39 -25.74 12.23
CA GLU A 428 -12.81 -26.08 12.34
C GLU A 428 -13.74 -24.86 12.35
N TYR A 429 -13.20 -23.67 12.64
CA TYR A 429 -13.97 -22.43 12.81
C TYR A 429 -13.55 -21.31 11.84
N THR A 430 -12.49 -21.50 11.04
CA THR A 430 -12.08 -20.53 10.02
C THR A 430 -11.87 -21.17 8.65
N ARG A 431 -12.11 -20.40 7.58
CA ARG A 431 -11.77 -20.78 6.20
C ARG A 431 -11.34 -19.54 5.42
N GLU A 432 -10.07 -19.17 5.54
CA GLU A 432 -9.51 -17.95 4.92
C GLU A 432 -8.00 -18.07 4.70
N ALA A 433 -7.45 -17.23 3.82
CA ALA A 433 -6.00 -17.08 3.63
C ALA A 433 -5.36 -16.19 4.72
N GLY A 434 -6.06 -15.13 5.15
CA GLY A 434 -5.62 -14.21 6.20
C GLY A 434 -5.99 -14.65 7.62
N LEU A 435 -6.10 -13.68 8.51
CA LEU A 435 -6.33 -13.84 9.95
C LEU A 435 -7.62 -13.17 10.45
N ARG A 436 -8.48 -12.67 9.56
CA ARG A 436 -9.60 -11.80 9.95
C ARG A 436 -10.66 -12.59 10.72
N ASN A 437 -11.05 -13.76 10.22
CA ASN A 437 -11.98 -14.65 10.92
C ASN A 437 -11.31 -15.27 12.15
N LEU A 438 -10.02 -15.65 12.08
CA LEU A 438 -9.29 -16.14 13.25
C LEU A 438 -9.33 -15.13 14.41
N LYS A 439 -9.02 -13.85 14.14
CA LYS A 439 -9.16 -12.75 15.10
C LYS A 439 -10.58 -12.67 15.67
N ARG A 440 -11.62 -12.77 14.82
CA ARG A 440 -13.03 -12.69 15.25
C ARG A 440 -13.43 -13.84 16.17
N GLU A 441 -13.01 -15.07 15.88
CA GLU A 441 -13.31 -16.23 16.70
C GLU A 441 -12.56 -16.15 18.04
N ILE A 442 -11.28 -15.76 18.06
CA ILE A 442 -10.53 -15.51 19.30
C ILE A 442 -11.22 -14.42 20.14
N SER A 443 -11.61 -13.30 19.51
CA SER A 443 -12.38 -12.22 20.16
C SER A 443 -13.69 -12.73 20.78
N SER A 444 -14.38 -13.65 20.10
CA SER A 444 -15.61 -14.27 20.59
C SER A 444 -15.34 -15.16 21.82
N VAL A 445 -14.25 -15.94 21.80
CA VAL A 445 -13.80 -16.73 22.96
C VAL A 445 -13.52 -15.81 24.15
N CYS A 446 -12.70 -14.76 23.97
CA CYS A 446 -12.38 -13.81 25.02
C CYS A 446 -13.63 -13.12 25.60
N ARG A 447 -14.57 -12.67 24.76
CA ARG A 447 -15.84 -12.07 25.23
C ARG A 447 -16.69 -13.03 26.04
N LYS A 448 -16.72 -14.32 25.69
CA LYS A 448 -17.48 -15.32 26.46
C LYS A 448 -16.84 -15.60 27.81
N ILE A 449 -15.51 -15.68 27.85
CA ILE A 449 -14.76 -15.79 29.11
C ILE A 449 -15.00 -14.56 29.99
N ALA A 450 -14.94 -13.35 29.44
CA ALA A 450 -15.24 -12.12 30.18
C ALA A 450 -16.65 -12.13 30.79
N ARG A 451 -17.64 -12.63 30.05
CA ARG A 451 -19.00 -12.82 30.59
C ARG A 451 -19.05 -13.83 31.74
N GLU A 452 -18.33 -14.94 31.64
CA GLU A 452 -18.24 -15.93 32.72
C GLU A 452 -17.57 -15.37 33.97
N VAL A 453 -16.45 -14.64 33.80
CA VAL A 453 -15.73 -13.98 34.90
C VAL A 453 -16.62 -12.97 35.64
N LEU A 454 -17.48 -12.23 34.93
CA LEU A 454 -18.44 -11.31 35.57
C LEU A 454 -19.62 -12.03 36.24
N SER A 455 -19.93 -13.26 35.82
CA SER A 455 -21.06 -14.03 36.35
C SER A 455 -20.68 -14.83 37.59
N ASP A 456 -19.43 -15.29 37.68
CA ASP A 456 -18.87 -15.97 38.85
C ASP A 456 -18.32 -14.96 39.87
N LYS A 457 -18.79 -15.05 41.12
CA LYS A 457 -18.35 -14.15 42.22
C LYS A 457 -17.03 -14.58 42.88
N ASN A 458 -16.40 -15.66 42.43
CA ASN A 458 -15.15 -16.15 42.98
C ASN A 458 -13.96 -15.73 42.10
N GLU A 459 -12.83 -15.42 42.74
CA GLU A 459 -11.53 -15.23 42.09
C GLU A 459 -11.20 -16.49 41.29
N ASN A 460 -11.50 -16.47 39.99
CA ASN A 460 -11.22 -17.58 39.10
C ASN A 460 -9.74 -17.52 38.69
N PRO A 461 -8.96 -18.61 38.78
CA PRO A 461 -7.61 -18.66 38.20
C PRO A 461 -7.66 -18.51 36.67
N PRO A 462 -6.52 -18.23 36.01
CA PRO A 462 -6.46 -18.09 34.56
C PRO A 462 -6.96 -19.36 33.89
N LYS A 463 -8.01 -19.24 33.08
CA LYS A 463 -8.63 -20.37 32.39
C LYS A 463 -7.72 -20.85 31.26
N ILE A 464 -7.37 -22.13 31.28
CA ILE A 464 -6.66 -22.80 30.19
C ILE A 464 -7.69 -23.20 29.14
N ILE A 465 -7.57 -22.66 27.93
CA ILE A 465 -8.49 -22.95 26.82
C ILE A 465 -7.98 -24.19 26.09
N THR A 466 -8.70 -25.30 26.28
CA THR A 466 -8.46 -26.59 25.62
C THR A 466 -9.36 -26.75 24.39
N PRO A 467 -9.06 -27.71 23.48
CA PRO A 467 -9.91 -28.03 22.33
C PRO A 467 -11.38 -28.27 22.68
N GLU A 468 -11.69 -28.92 23.81
CA GLU A 468 -13.05 -29.20 24.26
C GLU A 468 -13.77 -27.93 24.69
N MET A 469 -13.05 -27.01 25.36
CA MET A 469 -13.59 -25.71 25.73
C MET A 469 -13.91 -24.86 24.51
N VAL A 470 -13.09 -24.92 23.46
CA VAL A 470 -13.37 -24.21 22.20
C VAL A 470 -14.75 -24.57 21.65
N GLU A 471 -15.12 -25.85 21.68
CA GLU A 471 -16.43 -26.29 21.18
C GLU A 471 -17.58 -25.81 22.06
N SER A 472 -17.44 -25.86 23.38
CA SER A 472 -18.42 -25.28 24.32
C SER A 472 -18.61 -23.78 24.12
N LEU A 473 -17.51 -23.06 23.81
CA LEU A 473 -17.49 -21.61 23.69
C LEU A 473 -17.89 -21.14 22.30
N LEU A 474 -17.50 -21.79 21.21
CA LEU A 474 -17.84 -21.34 19.85
C LEU A 474 -19.08 -22.04 19.28
N GLY A 475 -19.53 -23.11 19.92
CA GLY A 475 -20.65 -23.94 19.46
C GLY A 475 -20.17 -24.99 18.44
N PRO A 476 -21.10 -25.57 17.66
CA PRO A 476 -20.80 -26.68 16.76
C PRO A 476 -19.77 -26.28 15.69
N ILE A 477 -19.02 -27.28 15.22
CA ILE A 477 -18.03 -27.17 14.15
C ILE A 477 -18.65 -26.53 12.91
N LYS A 478 -17.97 -25.51 12.35
CA LYS A 478 -18.46 -24.76 11.18
C LYS A 478 -17.90 -25.30 9.87
N PHE A 479 -16.69 -25.84 9.89
CA PHE A 479 -15.97 -26.32 8.71
C PHE A 479 -15.40 -27.72 8.94
N TYR A 480 -15.50 -28.57 7.92
CA TYR A 480 -14.92 -29.91 7.89
C TYR A 480 -13.81 -29.95 6.84
N PHE A 481 -12.67 -30.60 7.16
CA PHE A 481 -11.61 -30.85 6.19
C PHE A 481 -11.94 -32.10 5.36
N GLU A 482 -12.50 -31.90 4.17
CA GLU A 482 -13.07 -32.98 3.35
C GLU A 482 -12.02 -33.92 2.71
N VAL A 483 -10.73 -33.56 2.62
CA VAL A 483 -9.78 -34.31 1.78
C VAL A 483 -9.10 -35.47 2.50
N SER A 484 -8.64 -35.30 3.75
CA SER A 484 -7.83 -36.31 4.45
C SER A 484 -8.64 -37.49 5.02
N GLU A 485 -9.94 -37.32 5.23
CA GLU A 485 -10.82 -38.36 5.80
C GLU A 485 -11.68 -39.08 4.75
N ALA A 486 -11.66 -38.62 3.49
CA ALA A 486 -12.49 -39.18 2.43
C ALA A 486 -11.86 -40.44 1.80
N LYS A 487 -12.65 -41.52 1.71
CA LYS A 487 -12.27 -42.74 0.97
C LYS A 487 -12.03 -42.43 -0.51
N GLU A 488 -11.08 -43.15 -1.12
CA GLU A 488 -10.86 -43.14 -2.56
C GLU A 488 -12.14 -43.55 -3.30
N ARG A 489 -12.42 -42.88 -4.43
CA ARG A 489 -13.62 -43.14 -5.23
C ARG A 489 -13.27 -43.15 -6.71
N ILE A 490 -13.95 -44.02 -7.44
CA ILE A 490 -13.92 -44.05 -8.90
C ILE A 490 -14.64 -42.81 -9.43
N GLY A 491 -14.06 -42.16 -10.43
CA GLY A 491 -14.64 -41.00 -11.08
C GLY A 491 -14.55 -39.70 -10.29
N VAL A 492 -13.81 -39.63 -9.17
CA VAL A 492 -13.68 -38.39 -8.38
C VAL A 492 -12.23 -37.97 -8.23
N ALA A 493 -11.83 -36.87 -8.86
CA ALA A 493 -10.47 -36.34 -8.77
C ALA A 493 -10.41 -35.04 -7.95
N THR A 494 -9.30 -34.86 -7.22
CA THR A 494 -9.02 -33.64 -6.44
C THR A 494 -8.29 -32.63 -7.32
N GLY A 495 -8.88 -31.45 -7.49
CA GLY A 495 -8.33 -30.33 -8.26
C GLY A 495 -8.02 -29.11 -7.43
N LEU A 496 -7.18 -28.23 -7.97
CA LEU A 496 -6.86 -26.93 -7.39
C LEU A 496 -7.41 -25.81 -8.24
N ALA A 497 -8.23 -24.96 -7.63
CA ALA A 497 -8.79 -23.76 -8.22
C ALA A 497 -8.17 -22.52 -7.58
N TRP A 498 -8.13 -21.43 -8.34
CA TRP A 498 -7.81 -20.10 -7.84
C TRP A 498 -9.08 -19.27 -7.80
N THR A 499 -9.26 -18.52 -6.72
CA THR A 499 -10.34 -17.55 -6.55
C THR A 499 -9.76 -16.24 -6.03
N GLU A 500 -10.53 -15.16 -6.06
CA GLU A 500 -10.14 -13.86 -5.48
C GLU A 500 -9.85 -13.95 -3.96
N ALA A 501 -10.45 -14.93 -3.26
CA ALA A 501 -10.19 -15.20 -1.84
C ALA A 501 -8.93 -16.06 -1.61
N GLY A 502 -8.24 -16.48 -2.67
CA GLY A 502 -7.09 -17.37 -2.68
C GLY A 502 -7.37 -18.74 -3.30
N GLY A 503 -6.41 -19.66 -3.15
CA GLY A 503 -6.54 -21.02 -3.68
C GLY A 503 -7.53 -21.88 -2.89
N GLN A 504 -8.20 -22.80 -3.57
CA GLN A 504 -9.17 -23.73 -2.98
C GLN A 504 -9.06 -25.13 -3.62
N ILE A 505 -9.34 -26.17 -2.83
CA ILE A 505 -9.56 -27.53 -3.36
C ILE A 505 -10.97 -27.62 -3.95
N ILE A 506 -11.05 -28.21 -5.13
CA ILE A 506 -12.30 -28.60 -5.79
C ILE A 506 -12.30 -30.11 -6.02
N PHE A 507 -13.46 -30.74 -5.94
CA PHE A 507 -13.64 -32.12 -6.35
C PHE A 507 -14.37 -32.14 -7.68
N ILE A 508 -13.85 -32.90 -8.64
CA ILE A 508 -14.52 -33.11 -9.92
C ILE A 508 -15.05 -34.53 -9.92
N GLU A 509 -16.37 -34.65 -10.04
CA GLU A 509 -17.08 -35.92 -10.03
C GLU A 509 -17.55 -36.25 -11.44
N ALA A 510 -17.32 -37.48 -11.87
CA ALA A 510 -17.76 -38.00 -13.15
C ALA A 510 -18.60 -39.27 -12.91
N ALA A 511 -19.75 -39.35 -13.57
CA ALA A 511 -20.63 -40.51 -13.56
C ALA A 511 -20.96 -40.94 -15.00
N LYS A 512 -21.10 -42.25 -15.22
CA LYS A 512 -21.56 -42.82 -16.50
C LYS A 512 -22.90 -43.50 -16.31
N MET A 513 -23.79 -43.36 -17.28
CA MET A 513 -25.11 -44.00 -17.33
C MET A 513 -25.39 -44.47 -18.75
N LYS A 514 -26.24 -45.49 -18.94
CA LYS A 514 -26.61 -45.93 -20.30
C LYS A 514 -27.27 -44.77 -21.05
N GLY A 515 -26.86 -44.53 -22.29
CA GLY A 515 -27.23 -43.33 -23.03
C GLY A 515 -26.90 -43.41 -24.52
N LYS A 516 -26.67 -42.25 -25.14
CA LYS A 516 -26.36 -42.07 -26.56
C LYS A 516 -25.04 -41.35 -26.82
N GLY A 517 -24.17 -41.24 -25.81
CA GLY A 517 -22.88 -40.55 -25.92
C GLY A 517 -22.92 -39.06 -25.55
N ASN A 518 -23.91 -38.60 -24.79
CA ASN A 518 -24.02 -37.20 -24.40
C ASN A 518 -23.03 -36.84 -23.27
N LEU A 519 -22.50 -35.63 -23.33
CA LEU A 519 -21.72 -35.03 -22.23
C LEU A 519 -22.56 -33.99 -21.49
N ILE A 520 -22.89 -34.28 -20.23
CA ILE A 520 -23.66 -33.41 -19.34
C ILE A 520 -22.69 -32.72 -18.38
N LEU A 521 -22.79 -31.40 -18.25
CA LEU A 521 -21.92 -30.58 -17.41
C LEU A 521 -22.76 -29.79 -16.41
N THR A 522 -22.53 -29.96 -15.10
CA THR A 522 -23.25 -29.20 -14.05
C THR A 522 -22.30 -28.65 -12.98
N GLY A 523 -22.74 -27.63 -12.24
CA GLY A 523 -21.95 -26.99 -11.17
C GLY A 523 -21.62 -25.51 -11.37
N SER A 524 -22.44 -24.78 -12.13
CA SER A 524 -22.24 -23.35 -12.46
C SER A 524 -20.91 -23.07 -13.17
N LEU A 525 -20.64 -23.85 -14.20
CA LEU A 525 -19.42 -23.77 -15.02
C LEU A 525 -19.52 -22.62 -16.03
N GLY A 526 -18.47 -21.81 -16.12
CA GLY A 526 -18.32 -20.83 -17.20
C GLY A 526 -17.97 -21.49 -18.54
N ASP A 527 -17.86 -20.69 -19.59
CA ASP A 527 -17.71 -21.22 -20.95
C ASP A 527 -16.32 -21.82 -21.19
N VAL A 528 -15.26 -21.25 -20.61
CA VAL A 528 -13.89 -21.78 -20.72
C VAL A 528 -13.79 -23.14 -20.04
N MET A 529 -14.46 -23.33 -18.91
CA MET A 529 -14.46 -24.61 -18.22
C MET A 529 -15.27 -25.69 -18.96
N LYS A 530 -16.36 -25.32 -19.65
CA LYS A 530 -17.09 -26.24 -20.55
C LYS A 530 -16.24 -26.67 -21.73
N GLU A 531 -15.54 -25.73 -22.37
CA GLU A 531 -14.58 -26.02 -23.45
C GLU A 531 -13.46 -26.95 -22.96
N SER A 532 -12.95 -26.73 -21.76
CA SER A 532 -11.93 -27.60 -21.15
C SER A 532 -12.42 -29.04 -20.95
N ALA A 533 -13.67 -29.21 -20.53
CA ALA A 533 -14.28 -30.53 -20.39
C ALA A 533 -14.45 -31.23 -21.75
N GLN A 534 -14.83 -30.48 -22.79
CA GLN A 534 -14.93 -30.99 -24.16
C GLN A 534 -13.56 -31.37 -24.73
N ALA A 535 -12.53 -30.57 -24.47
CA ALA A 535 -11.15 -30.85 -24.88
C ALA A 535 -10.62 -32.12 -24.21
N ALA A 536 -10.86 -32.30 -22.91
CA ALA A 536 -10.52 -33.51 -22.18
C ALA A 536 -11.22 -34.75 -22.77
N MET A 537 -12.53 -34.67 -23.04
CA MET A 537 -13.28 -35.75 -23.66
C MET A 537 -12.75 -36.10 -25.06
N SER A 538 -12.43 -35.08 -25.86
CA SER A 538 -11.90 -35.25 -27.22
C SER A 538 -10.52 -35.91 -27.22
N TYR A 539 -9.66 -35.53 -26.28
CA TYR A 539 -8.36 -36.19 -26.10
C TYR A 539 -8.52 -37.66 -25.72
N ILE A 540 -9.36 -37.97 -24.73
CA ILE A 540 -9.58 -39.35 -24.28
C ILE A 540 -10.13 -40.21 -25.41
N ARG A 541 -11.11 -39.70 -26.17
CA ARG A 541 -11.70 -40.41 -27.31
C ARG A 541 -10.68 -40.66 -28.44
N SER A 542 -9.88 -39.66 -28.79
CA SER A 542 -8.85 -39.80 -29.85
C SER A 542 -7.69 -40.74 -29.45
N ASN A 543 -7.50 -40.99 -28.15
CA ASN A 543 -6.43 -41.82 -27.61
C ASN A 543 -6.94 -43.11 -26.93
N ALA A 544 -8.20 -43.49 -27.15
CA ALA A 544 -8.87 -44.60 -26.46
C ALA A 544 -8.07 -45.91 -26.52
N GLY A 545 -7.54 -46.26 -27.70
CA GLY A 545 -6.71 -47.45 -27.88
C GLY A 545 -5.43 -47.47 -27.03
N SER A 546 -4.81 -46.32 -26.79
CA SER A 546 -3.60 -46.22 -25.95
C SER A 546 -3.90 -46.25 -24.45
N LEU A 547 -5.15 -45.98 -24.06
CA LEU A 547 -5.63 -45.98 -22.68
C LEU A 547 -6.36 -47.29 -22.32
N ASN A 548 -6.39 -48.28 -23.21
CA ASN A 548 -7.17 -49.52 -23.09
C ASN A 548 -8.68 -49.27 -22.87
N ILE A 549 -9.23 -48.27 -23.56
CA ILE A 549 -10.66 -47.90 -23.49
C ILE A 549 -11.37 -48.42 -24.74
N SER A 550 -12.52 -49.07 -24.56
CA SER A 550 -13.38 -49.52 -25.66
C SER A 550 -14.16 -48.34 -26.27
N ASP A 551 -14.18 -48.25 -27.61
CA ASP A 551 -14.91 -47.21 -28.34
C ASP A 551 -16.42 -47.19 -28.03
N ARG A 552 -16.99 -48.36 -27.70
CA ARG A 552 -18.41 -48.49 -27.29
C ARG A 552 -18.76 -47.65 -26.06
N MET A 553 -17.77 -47.33 -25.22
CA MET A 553 -17.99 -46.50 -24.04
C MET A 553 -18.55 -45.12 -24.41
N PHE A 554 -18.11 -44.55 -25.53
CA PHE A 554 -18.54 -43.22 -25.98
C PHE A 554 -19.85 -43.22 -26.79
N GLU A 555 -20.37 -44.40 -27.15
CA GLU A 555 -21.61 -44.56 -27.92
C GLU A 555 -22.77 -45.01 -27.02
N ASP A 556 -22.52 -45.97 -26.14
CA ASP A 556 -23.53 -46.64 -25.32
C ASP A 556 -23.84 -45.93 -23.99
N TYR A 557 -23.01 -44.95 -23.61
CA TYR A 557 -23.09 -44.29 -22.30
C TYR A 557 -23.09 -42.76 -22.42
N ASP A 558 -23.94 -42.13 -21.63
CA ASP A 558 -23.87 -40.70 -21.33
C ASP A 558 -22.94 -40.47 -20.14
N ILE A 559 -22.14 -39.41 -20.20
CA ILE A 559 -21.19 -39.02 -19.17
C ILE A 559 -21.65 -37.71 -18.55
N HIS A 560 -21.71 -37.67 -17.22
CA HIS A 560 -22.04 -36.49 -16.46
C HIS A 560 -20.87 -36.07 -15.59
N ILE A 561 -20.34 -34.87 -15.84
CA ILE A 561 -19.34 -34.21 -15.00
C ILE A 561 -20.04 -33.20 -14.10
N HIS A 562 -19.86 -33.35 -12.79
CA HIS A 562 -20.33 -32.44 -11.78
C HIS A 562 -19.16 -31.80 -11.04
N VAL A 563 -19.22 -30.48 -10.87
CA VAL A 563 -18.27 -29.72 -10.03
C VAL A 563 -19.04 -29.09 -8.87
N PRO A 564 -19.03 -29.70 -7.67
CA PRO A 564 -19.80 -29.27 -6.50
C PRO A 564 -19.49 -27.83 -6.07
N ALA A 565 -20.38 -27.21 -5.28
CA ALA A 565 -20.38 -25.81 -4.84
C ALA A 565 -20.75 -24.78 -5.94
N GLY A 566 -21.99 -24.83 -6.44
CA GLY A 566 -22.48 -24.02 -7.57
C GLY A 566 -22.73 -22.52 -7.30
N ALA A 567 -22.41 -22.00 -6.11
CA ALA A 567 -22.60 -20.58 -5.79
C ALA A 567 -21.41 -19.68 -6.17
N ILE A 568 -20.24 -20.28 -6.46
CA ILE A 568 -19.03 -19.55 -6.89
C ILE A 568 -18.82 -19.86 -8.36
N PRO A 569 -18.79 -18.85 -9.26
CA PRO A 569 -18.44 -19.06 -10.66
C PRO A 569 -17.06 -19.72 -10.77
N LYS A 570 -16.99 -20.86 -11.44
CA LYS A 570 -15.74 -21.57 -11.72
C LYS A 570 -15.51 -21.48 -13.21
N ASP A 571 -14.64 -20.56 -13.59
CA ASP A 571 -14.26 -20.36 -14.97
C ASP A 571 -12.74 -20.26 -15.08
N GLY A 572 -12.17 -21.00 -16.03
CA GLY A 572 -10.73 -21.08 -16.23
C GLY A 572 -10.27 -22.46 -16.68
N PRO A 573 -9.21 -22.53 -17.52
CA PRO A 573 -8.81 -23.77 -18.17
C PRO A 573 -7.99 -24.71 -17.26
N SER A 574 -7.60 -24.24 -16.07
CA SER A 574 -6.65 -24.93 -15.18
C SER A 574 -7.16 -26.23 -14.54
N ALA A 575 -8.43 -26.60 -14.77
CA ALA A 575 -9.03 -27.86 -14.33
C ALA A 575 -9.04 -28.95 -15.42
N GLY A 576 -8.55 -28.67 -16.63
CA GLY A 576 -8.58 -29.62 -17.75
C GLY A 576 -7.89 -30.95 -17.42
N LEU A 577 -6.73 -30.90 -16.74
CA LEU A 577 -6.05 -32.08 -16.24
C LEU A 577 -6.91 -32.89 -15.25
N THR A 578 -7.49 -32.21 -14.27
CA THR A 578 -8.32 -32.84 -13.22
C THR A 578 -9.56 -33.51 -13.82
N ILE A 579 -10.21 -32.85 -14.78
CA ILE A 579 -11.36 -33.40 -15.50
C ILE A 579 -10.97 -34.67 -16.25
N ALA A 580 -9.85 -34.63 -16.99
CA ALA A 580 -9.39 -35.79 -17.73
C ALA A 580 -9.08 -36.98 -16.83
N VAL A 581 -8.44 -36.76 -15.66
CA VAL A 581 -8.16 -37.84 -14.70
C VAL A 581 -9.45 -38.41 -14.09
N ALA A 582 -10.43 -37.58 -13.74
CA ALA A 582 -11.74 -38.06 -13.25
C ALA A 582 -12.45 -38.92 -14.30
N LEU A 583 -12.41 -38.52 -15.57
CA LEU A 583 -12.97 -39.30 -16.68
C LEU A 583 -12.23 -40.62 -16.88
N ILE A 584 -10.90 -40.61 -16.93
CA ILE A 584 -10.10 -41.83 -17.10
C ILE A 584 -10.39 -42.79 -15.93
N SER A 585 -10.40 -42.31 -14.69
CA SER A 585 -10.78 -43.10 -13.51
C SER A 585 -12.12 -43.80 -13.67
N LEU A 586 -13.16 -43.08 -14.07
CA LEU A 586 -14.51 -43.60 -14.29
C LEU A 586 -14.57 -44.67 -15.39
N ILE A 587 -13.78 -44.48 -16.44
CA ILE A 587 -13.79 -45.34 -17.63
C ILE A 587 -13.00 -46.63 -17.36
N THR A 588 -11.84 -46.52 -16.72
CA THR A 588 -10.95 -47.65 -16.43
C THR A 588 -11.29 -48.35 -15.12
N ASP A 589 -12.28 -47.86 -14.37
CA ASP A 589 -12.69 -48.38 -13.06
C ASP A 589 -11.56 -48.38 -12.02
N ARG A 590 -10.66 -47.40 -12.14
CA ARG A 590 -9.48 -47.21 -11.27
C ARG A 590 -9.72 -46.04 -10.33
N PRO A 591 -9.75 -46.22 -9.00
CA PRO A 591 -10.03 -45.13 -8.07
C PRO A 591 -8.90 -44.10 -8.04
N CYS A 592 -9.27 -42.82 -7.91
CA CYS A 592 -8.30 -41.73 -7.75
C CYS A 592 -7.82 -41.64 -6.30
N LYS A 593 -6.50 -41.46 -6.12
CA LYS A 593 -5.89 -41.10 -4.84
C LYS A 593 -6.38 -39.74 -4.37
N ARG A 594 -6.91 -39.67 -3.14
CA ARG A 594 -7.45 -38.42 -2.55
C ARG A 594 -6.38 -37.45 -2.07
N ASN A 595 -5.23 -37.98 -1.68
CA ASN A 595 -4.09 -37.22 -1.18
C ASN A 595 -3.22 -36.61 -2.30
N VAL A 596 -3.66 -36.66 -3.56
CA VAL A 596 -3.01 -36.03 -4.72
C VAL A 596 -3.92 -34.97 -5.31
N ALA A 597 -3.44 -33.72 -5.41
CA ALA A 597 -4.20 -32.63 -6.03
C ALA A 597 -3.60 -32.20 -7.38
N LEU A 598 -4.47 -31.86 -8.33
CA LEU A 598 -4.11 -31.64 -9.73
C LEU A 598 -4.44 -30.21 -10.18
N THR A 599 -3.56 -29.63 -11.00
CA THR A 599 -3.88 -28.43 -11.80
C THR A 599 -3.09 -28.43 -13.10
N GLY A 600 -3.71 -27.94 -14.16
CA GLY A 600 -3.11 -27.89 -15.47
C GLY A 600 -4.15 -27.71 -16.56
N GLU A 601 -3.82 -26.91 -17.56
CA GLU A 601 -4.63 -26.77 -18.76
C GLU A 601 -4.27 -27.88 -19.75
N LEU A 602 -5.27 -28.63 -20.20
CA LEU A 602 -5.10 -29.77 -21.12
C LEU A 602 -5.39 -29.34 -22.55
N THR A 603 -4.44 -29.59 -23.45
CA THR A 603 -4.65 -29.42 -24.90
C THR A 603 -5.21 -30.68 -25.56
N LEU A 604 -5.79 -30.52 -26.75
CA LEU A 604 -6.23 -31.64 -27.60
C LEU A 604 -5.10 -32.63 -27.98
N THR A 605 -3.84 -32.22 -27.84
CA THR A 605 -2.67 -33.08 -28.12
C THR A 605 -2.13 -33.80 -26.88
N GLY A 606 -2.71 -33.56 -25.69
CA GLY A 606 -2.28 -34.20 -24.44
C GLY A 606 -1.23 -33.45 -23.64
N ARG A 607 -0.73 -32.32 -24.15
CA ARG A 607 0.20 -31.43 -23.43
C ARG A 607 -0.51 -30.69 -22.31
N ILE A 608 0.22 -30.47 -21.22
CA ILE A 608 -0.22 -29.71 -20.06
C ILE A 608 0.43 -28.32 -20.08
N LEU A 609 -0.39 -27.27 -20.20
CA LEU A 609 0.05 -25.87 -20.26
C LEU A 609 0.15 -25.25 -18.86
N PRO A 610 1.04 -24.26 -18.67
CA PRO A 610 1.24 -23.59 -17.39
C PRO A 610 -0.01 -22.85 -16.94
N VAL A 611 -0.20 -22.77 -15.62
CA VAL A 611 -1.35 -22.13 -15.00
C VAL A 611 -0.92 -21.03 -14.03
N GLY A 612 -1.78 -20.03 -13.83
CA GLY A 612 -1.57 -18.99 -12.81
C GLY A 612 -1.92 -19.47 -11.39
N GLY A 613 -1.54 -18.64 -10.41
CA GLY A 613 -1.88 -18.82 -9.00
C GLY A 613 -1.23 -20.03 -8.33
N VAL A 614 -0.03 -20.43 -8.77
CA VAL A 614 0.66 -21.65 -8.31
C VAL A 614 0.84 -21.63 -6.80
N LYS A 615 1.33 -20.53 -6.24
CA LYS A 615 1.62 -20.41 -4.81
C LYS A 615 0.36 -20.50 -3.96
N GLU A 616 -0.73 -19.85 -4.36
CA GLU A 616 -2.03 -19.92 -3.69
C GLU A 616 -2.63 -21.33 -3.76
N LYS A 617 -2.48 -22.01 -4.89
CA LYS A 617 -2.91 -23.39 -5.09
C LYS A 617 -2.11 -24.35 -4.22
N VAL A 618 -0.79 -24.19 -4.10
CA VAL A 618 0.03 -25.01 -3.19
C VAL A 618 -0.38 -24.78 -1.74
N LEU A 619 -0.54 -23.53 -1.32
CA LEU A 619 -1.03 -23.20 0.02
C LEU A 619 -2.39 -23.84 0.30
N ALA A 620 -3.29 -23.87 -0.70
CA ALA A 620 -4.59 -24.51 -0.56
C ALA A 620 -4.50 -26.04 -0.41
N ALA A 621 -3.62 -26.67 -1.18
CA ALA A 621 -3.35 -28.10 -1.09
C ALA A 621 -2.78 -28.48 0.28
N HIS A 622 -1.79 -27.72 0.75
CA HIS A 622 -1.18 -27.90 2.05
C HIS A 622 -2.20 -27.75 3.17
N ARG A 623 -3.01 -26.68 3.16
CA ARG A 623 -4.10 -26.49 4.13
C ARG A 623 -5.06 -27.67 4.14
N ALA A 624 -5.38 -28.21 2.96
CA ALA A 624 -6.30 -29.34 2.84
C ALA A 624 -5.68 -30.70 3.22
N GLY A 625 -4.42 -30.75 3.64
CA GLY A 625 -3.74 -31.98 4.05
C GLY A 625 -3.37 -32.90 2.87
N VAL A 626 -3.30 -32.37 1.65
CA VAL A 626 -2.84 -33.11 0.46
C VAL A 626 -1.34 -33.40 0.60
N LYS A 627 -0.91 -34.60 0.22
CA LYS A 627 0.51 -35.02 0.32
C LYS A 627 1.30 -34.77 -0.94
N SER A 628 0.67 -34.85 -2.11
CA SER A 628 1.33 -34.63 -3.39
C SER A 628 0.53 -33.67 -4.26
N VAL A 629 1.20 -32.78 -4.97
CA VAL A 629 0.54 -31.87 -5.91
C VAL A 629 1.23 -31.93 -7.25
N VAL A 630 0.41 -32.06 -8.29
CA VAL A 630 0.87 -32.18 -9.68
C VAL A 630 0.69 -30.84 -10.39
N PHE A 631 1.79 -30.34 -10.96
CA PHE A 631 1.84 -29.08 -11.72
C PHE A 631 2.44 -29.25 -13.11
N PRO A 632 2.10 -28.36 -14.05
CA PRO A 632 2.79 -28.27 -15.34
C PRO A 632 4.27 -27.95 -15.11
N ALA A 633 5.18 -28.64 -15.82
CA ALA A 633 6.62 -28.47 -15.65
C ALA A 633 7.09 -27.03 -15.90
N LYS A 634 6.38 -26.29 -16.77
CA LYS A 634 6.67 -24.89 -17.07
C LYS A 634 6.39 -23.91 -15.91
N ASN A 635 5.71 -24.34 -14.84
CA ASN A 635 5.51 -23.54 -13.63
C ASN A 635 6.67 -23.64 -12.62
N GLU A 636 7.82 -24.21 -13.00
CA GLU A 636 8.98 -24.37 -12.11
C GLU A 636 9.51 -23.05 -11.52
N ALA A 637 9.44 -21.95 -12.28
CA ALA A 637 9.84 -20.65 -11.77
C ALA A 637 8.96 -20.20 -10.59
N ASP A 638 7.64 -20.40 -10.69
CA ASP A 638 6.67 -19.99 -9.67
C ASP A 638 6.76 -20.85 -8.40
N ILE A 639 7.23 -22.11 -8.53
CA ILE A 639 7.42 -23.03 -7.41
C ILE A 639 8.59 -22.58 -6.51
N LYS A 640 9.59 -21.86 -7.05
CA LYS A 640 10.74 -21.39 -6.26
C LYS A 640 10.32 -20.44 -5.14
N ASP A 641 9.29 -19.64 -5.39
CA ASP A 641 8.77 -18.64 -4.44
C ASP A 641 7.99 -19.24 -3.28
N ILE A 642 7.73 -20.55 -3.27
CA ILE A 642 7.02 -21.23 -2.19
C ILE A 642 7.96 -21.38 -0.96
N PRO A 643 7.48 -21.08 0.26
CA PRO A 643 8.23 -21.31 1.49
C PRO A 643 8.76 -22.74 1.65
N GLU A 644 9.98 -22.89 2.19
CA GLU A 644 10.68 -24.18 2.30
C GLU A 644 10.02 -25.16 3.30
N ASP A 645 9.34 -24.64 4.32
CA ASP A 645 8.50 -25.42 5.24
C ASP A 645 7.39 -26.17 4.46
N ILE A 646 6.71 -25.49 3.54
CA ILE A 646 5.66 -26.11 2.73
C ILE A 646 6.24 -27.15 1.77
N LYS A 647 7.40 -26.87 1.17
CA LYS A 647 8.07 -27.82 0.25
C LYS A 647 8.54 -29.11 0.95
N LYS A 648 8.75 -29.08 2.27
CA LYS A 648 9.09 -30.28 3.05
C LYS A 648 7.89 -31.18 3.29
N ASP A 649 6.71 -30.58 3.47
CA ASP A 649 5.49 -31.31 3.84
C ASP A 649 4.70 -31.81 2.63
N LEU A 650 5.01 -31.32 1.44
CA LEU A 650 4.25 -31.53 0.21
C LEU A 650 5.16 -31.91 -0.97
N ASP A 651 4.89 -33.06 -1.58
CA ASP A 651 5.63 -33.55 -2.74
C ASP A 651 5.12 -32.88 -4.02
N ILE A 652 5.99 -32.11 -4.68
CA ILE A 652 5.64 -31.32 -5.87
C ILE A 652 6.12 -32.05 -7.14
N ILE A 653 5.16 -32.57 -7.89
CA ILE A 653 5.40 -33.40 -9.07
C ILE A 653 5.16 -32.58 -10.32
N LYS A 654 6.14 -32.57 -11.23
CA LYS A 654 6.14 -31.77 -12.46
C LYS A 654 5.88 -32.66 -13.66
N ILE A 655 4.96 -32.26 -14.54
CA ILE A 655 4.55 -33.05 -15.71
C ILE A 655 4.53 -32.24 -16.99
N ASN A 656 4.68 -32.89 -18.14
CA ASN A 656 4.49 -32.26 -19.46
C ASN A 656 3.27 -32.78 -20.20
N GLU A 657 2.93 -34.06 -20.00
CA GLU A 657 1.84 -34.73 -20.69
C GLU A 657 0.88 -35.46 -19.76
N LEU A 658 -0.37 -35.63 -20.19
CA LEU A 658 -1.41 -36.31 -19.40
C LEU A 658 -1.02 -37.74 -19.00
N LYS A 659 -0.31 -38.47 -19.88
CA LYS A 659 0.05 -39.88 -19.66
C LYS A 659 0.94 -40.08 -18.42
N GLU A 660 1.76 -39.10 -18.09
CA GLU A 660 2.66 -39.11 -16.92
C GLU A 660 1.88 -39.14 -15.59
N VAL A 661 0.62 -38.68 -15.59
CA VAL A 661 -0.21 -38.50 -14.39
C VAL A 661 -1.07 -39.72 -14.08
N VAL A 662 -1.48 -40.46 -15.12
CA VAL A 662 -2.51 -41.50 -14.99
C VAL A 662 -2.10 -42.55 -13.95
N ASP A 663 -0.88 -43.09 -14.07
CA ASP A 663 -0.40 -44.13 -13.14
C ASP A 663 0.07 -43.58 -11.79
N LEU A 664 0.35 -42.27 -11.73
CA LEU A 664 0.69 -41.60 -10.48
C LEU A 664 -0.55 -41.43 -9.58
N VAL A 665 -1.70 -41.11 -10.17
CA VAL A 665 -2.92 -40.69 -9.46
C VAL A 665 -3.95 -41.80 -9.33
N LEU A 666 -3.98 -42.77 -10.23
CA LEU A 666 -4.97 -43.85 -10.24
C LEU A 666 -4.37 -45.15 -9.65
N ASN A 667 -5.13 -45.79 -8.76
CA ASN A 667 -4.78 -47.11 -8.20
C ASN A 667 -5.19 -48.27 -9.11
#